data_AF-A0A1G5WJD3-F1
#
_entry.id   AF-A0A1G5WJD3-F1
#
_cell.length_a   1.000
_cell.length_b   1.000
_cell.length_c   1.000
_cell.angle_alpha   90.00
_cell.angle_beta   90.00
_cell.angle_gamma   90.00
#
_symmetry.space_group_name_H-M   'P 1'
#
loop_
_entity.id
_entity.type
_entity.pdbx_description
1 polymer ?
#
loop_
_entity_poly.entity_id
_entity_poly.type
_entity_poly.pdbx_seq_one_letter_code
_entity_poly.pdbx_strand_id
1 'polypeptide(L)'
;MNGPKLSVKTFISFLFLRWKFSEERKSFLHSREFFQVIADNNMQFGLAVSLVVFSVGLAGLMGCSYNPGIPELIPEIPSRLVYTLMILLNVPQILFAVVEMAQSGESDSEKVLNINYLNQLINAFMAGFAVFSTQKGSSYFFETVLIMLTLSSLPYWRRIRGYVVALTSMLPIGIAIVRYHILVPWQDWYDIVIFYILCLFIMTLRRHWLEQNFWLMHRTELENKTLEKKSRTDELTGLENRTGLREDFPSFAGEHVIMIMIDLDNFKIYNDRYGHRFGDQVLRKTGQYIRKVFHPLGGKCYRYGGDEFLIILQDVSTHLLDKELELLRTGYMSLFSDGQPHTLSIGYSYGRAENESMLRTALSLADENLYASKVGGKNQISSQKVDASMQNKKDDQILSNLASVNYMDKLTGLLNREGFRKRLERENLNEGSWAVICFNIDRFQEINRAVGYAGGNEVLVKAAGWLSRYFPESIISRHESDHFYVFTRCSGIERRIRRVQSEVAICREHCYIFFRAGIWSHDVMKTVPDLDAILDNAKYACDTLRNQSVHSMCFYSPQVEEERKKSAFVLNYFREALDKEQIEVYFQPIIGTMSKKCRGYEVLSRWVVPGKGVFSPGEYIPVLEKSYDIYKLDLYVLRKACEFVQKLDEEQKKNLFVSFNLSRHDFQAIDIPEEVDRIVSSYPIPKSIFRVEVTESALADDDNIRRDVSRLRKKGYKVWVDDFGSGVSSLNVLRQYDVDGAKLDMKFLEDFESSKKSPLIIQNIIHLCHVLDLEVVVEGVENQKQLDFVQKCGGDLIQGFIYSAPQSLDVIRHQWFWDSIAPKEDGKIYHRIGTIDLERFFQQGEGSQGCSIGQLCSLLFERDGDQLRLLRFNDELERTLRCMQQDQEGDMQTLLSRFKDTPIMEVSRKARKKGSLVRSMVPYNHSFCFVQTCVVDYLEHKHRDIVLLQFTFMDKSLMNHMLQHMRHSEGLEISNQ
;
A
#
# COMPACT_ATOMS: atom_id res chain seq x y z
N MET A 1 19.03 12.88 -0.51
CA MET A 1 19.80 13.49 -1.61
C MET A 1 21.29 13.34 -1.32
N ASN A 2 21.96 12.37 -1.91
CA ASN A 2 23.42 12.37 -2.06
C ASN A 2 23.71 11.86 -3.48
N GLY A 3 23.31 12.66 -4.48
CA GLY A 3 23.73 12.43 -5.85
C GLY A 3 25.20 12.85 -5.99
N PRO A 4 26.05 12.08 -6.69
CA PRO A 4 27.45 12.46 -6.87
C PRO A 4 27.51 13.79 -7.64
N LYS A 5 28.17 14.79 -7.06
CA LYS A 5 28.47 16.06 -7.75
C LYS A 5 29.23 15.72 -9.04
N LEU A 6 28.60 15.92 -10.20
CA LEU A 6 29.25 15.72 -11.49
C LEU A 6 30.34 16.79 -11.64
N SER A 7 31.60 16.42 -11.44
CA SER A 7 32.71 17.34 -11.63
C SER A 7 32.89 17.62 -13.12
N VAL A 8 33.41 18.81 -13.47
CA VAL A 8 33.80 19.14 -14.86
C VAL A 8 34.79 18.12 -15.42
N LYS A 9 35.64 17.51 -14.57
CA LYS A 9 36.52 16.40 -14.94
C LYS A 9 35.74 15.12 -15.30
N THR A 10 34.63 14.86 -14.61
CA THR A 10 33.73 13.74 -14.89
C THR A 10 32.97 13.97 -16.19
N PHE A 11 32.52 15.20 -16.45
CA PHE A 11 31.89 15.61 -17.70
C PHE A 11 32.85 15.57 -18.90
N ILE A 12 34.10 16.02 -18.72
CA ILE A 12 35.16 15.92 -19.74
C ILE A 12 35.56 14.45 -19.96
N SER A 13 35.68 13.63 -18.91
CA SER A 13 35.87 12.18 -19.02
C SER A 13 34.70 11.48 -19.76
N PHE A 14 33.48 11.98 -19.57
CA PHE A 14 32.27 11.55 -20.27
C PHE A 14 32.36 11.91 -21.76
N LEU A 15 32.83 13.11 -22.10
CA LEU A 15 33.06 13.58 -23.47
C LEU A 15 34.19 12.83 -24.21
N PHE A 16 35.30 12.52 -23.52
CA PHE A 16 36.46 11.85 -24.12
C PHE A 16 36.39 10.31 -24.08
N LEU A 17 35.32 9.73 -23.50
CA LEU A 17 35.03 8.29 -23.37
C LEU A 17 36.24 7.38 -23.11
N ARG A 18 36.82 7.44 -21.91
CA ARG A 18 37.59 6.33 -21.33
C ARG A 18 36.73 5.60 -20.31
N TRP A 19 35.76 4.83 -20.77
CA TRP A 19 34.93 3.98 -19.91
C TRP A 19 35.67 2.67 -19.68
N LYS A 20 36.03 2.38 -18.41
CA LYS A 20 36.59 1.08 -18.03
C LYS A 20 35.45 0.06 -17.96
N PHE A 21 35.33 -0.79 -18.97
CA PHE A 21 34.44 -1.96 -18.93
C PHE A 21 35.10 -3.11 -18.16
N SER A 22 34.30 -3.93 -17.48
CA SER A 22 34.74 -5.22 -16.93
C SER A 22 35.24 -6.14 -18.05
N GLU A 23 36.15 -7.07 -17.74
CA GLU A 23 36.67 -8.04 -18.72
C GLU A 23 35.55 -8.89 -19.34
N GLU A 24 34.54 -9.28 -18.55
CA GLU A 24 33.36 -10.00 -19.04
C GLU A 24 32.58 -9.19 -20.08
N ARG A 25 32.39 -7.88 -19.83
CA ARG A 25 31.70 -6.99 -20.77
C ARG A 25 32.51 -6.80 -22.05
N LYS A 26 33.83 -6.76 -21.96
CA LYS A 26 34.69 -6.73 -23.16
C LYS A 26 34.55 -8.01 -23.97
N SER A 27 34.50 -9.18 -23.32
CA SER A 27 34.31 -10.47 -23.98
C SER A 27 32.97 -10.55 -24.73
N PHE A 28 31.87 -10.10 -24.10
CA PHE A 28 30.54 -10.07 -24.73
C PHE A 28 30.48 -9.15 -25.94
N LEU A 29 31.07 -7.94 -25.87
CA LEU A 29 31.10 -7.02 -27.01
C LEU A 29 31.89 -7.53 -28.23
N HIS A 30 32.64 -8.63 -28.07
CA HIS A 30 33.34 -9.33 -29.16
C HIS A 30 32.71 -10.69 -29.49
N SER A 31 31.56 -11.03 -28.90
CA SER A 31 30.87 -12.29 -29.14
C SER A 31 30.14 -12.28 -30.48
N ARG A 32 30.01 -13.47 -31.08
CA ARG A 32 29.27 -13.65 -32.35
C ARG A 32 27.80 -13.26 -32.22
N GLU A 33 27.21 -13.54 -31.06
CA GLU A 33 25.83 -13.18 -30.70
C GLU A 33 25.61 -11.67 -30.76
N PHE A 34 26.54 -10.88 -30.20
CA PHE A 34 26.44 -9.42 -30.22
C PHE A 34 26.50 -8.87 -31.66
N PHE A 35 27.39 -9.42 -32.50
CA PHE A 35 27.50 -9.00 -33.90
C PHE A 35 26.23 -9.29 -34.71
N GLN A 36 25.61 -10.45 -34.48
CA GLN A 36 24.39 -10.84 -35.18
C GLN A 36 23.23 -9.90 -34.85
N VAL A 37 23.01 -9.65 -33.57
CA VAL A 37 21.92 -8.76 -33.12
C VAL A 37 22.13 -7.31 -33.58
N ILE A 38 23.39 -6.85 -33.61
CA ILE A 38 23.71 -5.52 -34.15
C ILE A 38 23.50 -5.45 -35.66
N ALA A 39 23.79 -6.51 -36.41
CA ALA A 39 23.57 -6.57 -37.85
C ALA A 39 22.08 -6.43 -38.17
N ASP A 40 21.23 -7.18 -37.49
CA ASP A 40 19.77 -7.14 -37.67
C ASP A 40 19.20 -5.75 -37.34
N ASN A 41 19.63 -5.18 -36.20
CA ASN A 41 19.19 -3.86 -35.76
C ASN A 41 19.64 -2.76 -36.73
N ASN A 42 20.91 -2.76 -37.15
CA ASN A 42 21.40 -1.81 -38.14
C ASN A 42 20.72 -1.96 -39.50
N MET A 43 20.31 -3.17 -39.89
CA MET A 43 19.59 -3.39 -41.14
C MET A 43 18.24 -2.66 -41.14
N GLN A 44 17.45 -2.81 -40.08
CA GLN A 44 16.16 -2.15 -39.93
C GLN A 44 16.27 -0.63 -39.96
N PHE A 45 17.20 -0.07 -39.18
CA PHE A 45 17.43 1.37 -39.17
C PHE A 45 18.03 1.87 -40.50
N GLY A 46 18.90 1.08 -41.13
CA GLY A 46 19.51 1.41 -42.42
C GLY A 46 18.47 1.50 -43.53
N LEU A 47 17.51 0.57 -43.56
CA LEU A 47 16.34 0.62 -44.44
C LEU A 47 15.52 1.90 -44.23
N ALA A 48 15.26 2.26 -42.97
CA ALA A 48 14.52 3.48 -42.64
C ALA A 48 15.23 4.74 -43.16
N VAL A 49 16.56 4.84 -43.01
CA VAL A 49 17.33 5.95 -43.55
C VAL A 49 17.24 6.01 -45.07
N SER A 50 17.43 4.87 -45.76
CA SER A 50 17.34 4.83 -47.22
C SER A 50 15.95 5.21 -47.74
N LEU A 51 14.88 4.83 -47.02
CA LEU A 51 13.52 5.24 -47.33
C LEU A 51 13.32 6.75 -47.17
N VAL A 52 13.85 7.36 -46.11
CA VAL A 52 13.77 8.81 -45.91
C VAL A 52 14.50 9.57 -47.01
N VAL A 53 15.73 9.16 -47.36
CA VAL A 53 16.50 9.80 -48.45
C VAL A 53 15.78 9.65 -49.79
N PHE A 54 15.19 8.47 -50.06
CA PHE A 54 14.35 8.24 -51.23
C PHE A 54 13.13 9.18 -51.27
N SER A 55 12.42 9.33 -50.15
CA SER A 55 11.27 10.24 -50.04
C SER A 55 11.65 11.70 -50.25
N VAL A 56 12.80 12.15 -49.71
CA VAL A 56 13.33 13.49 -49.96
C VAL A 56 13.61 13.69 -51.45
N GLY A 57 14.22 12.71 -52.12
CA GLY A 57 14.42 12.74 -53.57
C GLY A 57 13.11 12.85 -54.36
N LEU A 58 12.08 12.10 -53.98
CA LEU A 58 10.77 12.14 -54.64
C LEU A 58 10.08 13.50 -54.46
N ALA A 59 10.08 14.04 -53.23
CA ALA A 59 9.51 15.34 -52.92
C ALA A 59 10.21 16.48 -53.68
N GLY A 60 11.54 16.41 -53.78
CA GLY A 60 12.34 17.36 -54.55
C GLY A 60 11.99 17.37 -56.05
N LEU A 61 11.80 16.20 -56.66
CA LEU A 61 11.41 16.09 -58.08
C LEU A 61 9.97 16.55 -58.38
N MET A 62 9.05 16.38 -57.43
CA MET A 62 7.67 16.85 -57.55
C MET A 62 7.54 18.38 -57.45
N GLY A 63 8.65 19.10 -57.23
CA GLY A 63 8.67 20.56 -57.17
C GLY A 63 8.28 21.14 -55.81
N CYS A 64 8.22 20.31 -54.75
CA CYS A 64 7.95 20.79 -53.39
C CYS A 64 9.10 21.65 -52.82
N SER A 65 10.33 21.45 -53.32
CA SER A 65 11.53 22.18 -52.91
C SER A 65 12.10 23.12 -53.99
N TYR A 66 11.63 23.00 -55.24
CA TYR A 66 12.18 23.68 -56.42
C TYR A 66 11.26 24.78 -56.95
N ASN A 67 11.71 26.04 -56.89
CA ASN A 67 11.02 27.18 -57.50
C ASN A 67 11.81 27.65 -58.75
N PRO A 68 11.27 27.52 -59.98
CA PRO A 68 11.98 27.86 -61.21
C PRO A 68 12.32 29.36 -61.35
N GLY A 69 11.78 30.23 -60.49
CA GLY A 69 12.03 31.67 -60.51
C GLY A 69 13.22 32.16 -59.68
N ILE A 70 13.87 31.30 -58.88
CA ILE A 70 14.98 31.69 -57.99
C ILE A 70 16.24 30.90 -58.40
N PRO A 71 17.38 31.56 -58.68
CA PRO A 71 18.60 30.86 -59.07
C PRO A 71 19.13 30.00 -57.92
N GLU A 72 19.54 28.77 -58.28
CA GLU A 72 20.18 27.80 -57.37
C GLU A 72 21.52 28.35 -56.84
N LEU A 73 21.96 27.81 -55.69
CA LEU A 73 23.21 28.24 -55.06
C LEU A 73 24.44 27.97 -55.94
N ILE A 74 24.41 26.88 -56.73
CA ILE A 74 25.44 26.51 -57.71
C ILE A 74 24.77 26.19 -59.05
N PRO A 75 24.84 27.08 -60.05
CA PRO A 75 24.14 26.90 -61.34
C PRO A 75 24.63 25.70 -62.18
N GLU A 76 25.83 25.18 -61.88
CA GLU A 76 26.47 24.09 -62.62
C GLU A 76 25.92 22.70 -62.25
N ILE A 77 25.26 22.57 -61.09
CA ILE A 77 24.70 21.30 -60.61
C ILE A 77 23.19 21.45 -60.51
N PRO A 78 22.42 20.95 -61.50
CA PRO A 78 20.97 21.10 -61.48
C PRO A 78 20.35 20.31 -60.31
N SER A 79 19.49 20.92 -59.50
CA SER A 79 18.84 20.25 -58.36
C SER A 79 18.13 18.96 -58.74
N ARG A 80 17.54 18.91 -59.94
CA ARG A 80 16.87 17.71 -60.48
C ARG A 80 17.80 16.50 -60.57
N LEU A 81 19.09 16.72 -60.89
CA LEU A 81 20.09 15.66 -60.94
C LEU A 81 20.37 15.11 -59.54
N VAL A 82 20.51 15.99 -58.54
CA VAL A 82 20.74 15.59 -57.14
C VAL A 82 19.59 14.72 -56.61
N TYR A 83 18.35 15.15 -56.81
CA TYR A 83 17.18 14.39 -56.37
C TYR A 83 17.00 13.06 -57.13
N THR A 84 17.32 13.03 -58.42
CA THR A 84 17.31 11.79 -59.22
C THR A 84 18.37 10.81 -58.71
N LEU A 85 19.57 11.30 -58.36
CA LEU A 85 20.61 10.47 -57.75
C LEU A 85 20.19 9.95 -56.36
N MET A 86 19.52 10.76 -55.53
CA MET A 86 19.01 10.30 -54.23
C MET A 86 18.06 9.10 -54.37
N ILE A 87 17.20 9.11 -55.39
CA ILE A 87 16.31 8.00 -55.71
C ILE A 87 17.10 6.80 -56.24
N LEU A 88 17.87 6.99 -57.31
CA LEU A 88 18.56 5.90 -58.01
C LEU A 88 19.57 5.16 -57.11
N LEU A 89 20.26 5.88 -56.22
CA LEU A 89 21.23 5.29 -55.31
C LEU A 89 20.58 4.54 -54.15
N ASN A 90 19.36 4.92 -53.73
CA ASN A 90 18.67 4.27 -52.60
C ASN A 90 17.79 3.08 -53.00
N VAL A 91 17.34 2.97 -54.25
CA VAL A 91 16.55 1.81 -54.72
C VAL A 91 17.29 0.47 -54.52
N PRO A 92 18.56 0.31 -54.94
CA PRO A 92 19.30 -0.94 -54.70
C PRO A 92 19.53 -1.23 -53.20
N GLN A 93 19.69 -0.18 -52.39
CA GLN A 93 19.93 -0.31 -50.95
C GLN A 93 18.69 -0.82 -50.22
N ILE A 94 17.51 -0.31 -50.58
CA ILE A 94 16.22 -0.75 -50.05
C ILE A 94 15.98 -2.22 -50.41
N LEU A 95 16.22 -2.59 -51.67
CA LEU A 95 16.07 -3.98 -52.13
C LEU A 95 17.00 -4.93 -51.39
N PHE A 96 18.28 -4.55 -51.23
CA PHE A 96 19.25 -5.34 -50.47
C PHE A 96 18.80 -5.55 -49.02
N ALA A 97 18.36 -4.49 -48.34
CA ALA A 97 17.91 -4.58 -46.96
C ALA A 97 16.68 -5.48 -46.78
N VAL A 98 15.70 -5.40 -47.70
CA VAL A 98 14.49 -6.23 -47.66
C VAL A 98 14.84 -7.71 -47.89
N VAL A 99 15.74 -8.03 -48.83
CA VAL A 99 16.15 -9.42 -49.10
C VAL A 99 16.89 -10.02 -47.91
N GLU A 100 17.85 -9.30 -47.33
CA GLU A 100 18.60 -9.78 -46.15
C GLU A 100 17.70 -9.96 -44.93
N MET A 101 16.73 -9.06 -44.71
CA MET A 101 15.76 -9.22 -43.62
C MET A 101 14.86 -10.45 -43.81
N ALA A 102 14.61 -10.88 -45.05
CA ALA A 102 13.82 -12.08 -45.34
C ALA A 102 14.63 -13.39 -45.18
N GLN A 103 15.97 -13.33 -45.19
CA GLN A 103 16.88 -14.48 -45.09
C GLN A 103 17.48 -14.64 -43.67
N SER A 104 16.80 -14.11 -42.64
CA SER A 104 17.33 -13.98 -41.28
C SER A 104 17.97 -15.29 -40.75
N GLY A 105 19.30 -15.30 -40.57
CA GLY A 105 20.04 -16.37 -39.89
C GLY A 105 21.21 -16.99 -40.68
N GLU A 106 21.27 -16.83 -42.00
CA GLU A 106 22.31 -17.47 -42.84
C GLU A 106 23.47 -16.55 -43.27
N SER A 107 23.31 -15.23 -43.15
CA SER A 107 24.27 -14.23 -43.63
C SER A 107 25.38 -13.87 -42.64
N ASP A 108 26.57 -13.60 -43.17
CA ASP A 108 27.74 -13.15 -42.41
C ASP A 108 27.52 -11.73 -41.84
N SER A 109 27.28 -11.65 -40.53
CA SER A 109 26.90 -10.41 -39.83
C SER A 109 27.90 -9.27 -40.01
N GLU A 110 29.20 -9.56 -40.15
CA GLU A 110 30.21 -8.51 -40.37
C GLU A 110 30.13 -7.94 -41.79
N LYS A 111 29.90 -8.78 -42.80
CA LYS A 111 29.69 -8.33 -44.19
C LYS A 111 28.46 -7.45 -44.29
N VAL A 112 27.35 -7.89 -43.69
CA VAL A 112 26.10 -7.14 -43.63
C VAL A 112 26.30 -5.74 -43.02
N LEU A 113 27.01 -5.67 -41.89
CA LEU A 113 27.33 -4.40 -41.24
C LEU A 113 28.22 -3.48 -42.08
N ASN A 114 29.15 -4.04 -42.85
CA ASN A 114 30.03 -3.27 -43.71
C ASN A 114 29.31 -2.71 -44.94
N ILE A 115 28.41 -3.50 -45.57
CA ILE A 115 27.60 -3.05 -46.70
C ILE A 115 26.65 -1.94 -46.26
N ASN A 116 25.96 -2.12 -45.14
CA ASN A 116 25.07 -1.10 -44.60
C ASN A 116 25.86 0.18 -44.29
N TYR A 117 27.04 0.07 -43.66
CA TYR A 117 27.89 1.22 -43.40
C TYR A 117 28.27 1.99 -44.68
N LEU A 118 28.59 1.28 -45.77
CA LEU A 118 28.86 1.92 -47.06
C LEU A 118 27.65 2.69 -47.58
N ASN A 119 26.45 2.13 -47.46
CA ASN A 119 25.20 2.80 -47.84
C ASN A 119 24.99 4.10 -47.03
N GLN A 120 25.32 4.09 -45.73
CA GLN A 120 25.24 5.29 -44.90
C GLN A 120 26.24 6.38 -45.30
N LEU A 121 27.43 6.01 -45.78
CA LEU A 121 28.39 6.97 -46.33
C LEU A 121 27.87 7.62 -47.62
N ILE A 122 27.21 6.85 -48.50
CA ILE A 122 26.57 7.38 -49.71
C ILE A 122 25.46 8.36 -49.32
N ASN A 123 24.59 7.99 -48.37
CA ASN A 123 23.50 8.86 -47.92
C ASN A 123 24.00 10.14 -47.23
N ALA A 124 25.09 10.05 -46.45
CA ALA A 124 25.73 11.22 -45.88
C ALA A 124 26.30 12.15 -46.95
N PHE A 125 26.95 11.59 -47.97
CA PHE A 125 27.46 12.37 -49.11
C PHE A 125 26.33 13.08 -49.86
N MET A 126 25.21 12.39 -50.10
CA MET A 126 24.02 12.98 -50.72
C MET A 126 23.38 14.08 -49.85
N ALA A 127 23.39 13.93 -48.52
CA ALA A 127 22.94 14.97 -47.61
C ALA A 127 23.73 16.28 -47.77
N GLY A 128 25.04 16.17 -48.01
CA GLY A 128 25.90 17.32 -48.31
C GLY A 128 25.53 18.01 -49.63
N PHE A 129 25.15 17.25 -50.66
CA PHE A 129 24.68 17.82 -51.93
C PHE A 129 23.28 18.45 -51.85
N ALA A 130 22.41 17.97 -50.96
CA ALA A 130 21.09 18.54 -50.71
C ALA A 130 21.14 20.00 -50.23
N VAL A 131 22.30 20.45 -49.70
CA VAL A 131 22.51 21.86 -49.40
C VAL A 131 22.41 22.73 -50.66
N PHE A 132 22.83 22.23 -51.82
CA PHE A 132 22.92 23.03 -53.04
C PHE A 132 21.62 23.13 -53.82
N SER A 133 20.67 22.23 -53.56
CA SER A 133 19.29 22.37 -54.06
C SER A 133 18.50 23.44 -53.31
N THR A 134 19.05 24.03 -52.24
CA THR A 134 18.42 25.14 -51.54
C THR A 134 18.52 26.45 -52.34
N GLN A 135 17.46 27.25 -52.24
CA GLN A 135 17.30 28.49 -53.00
C GLN A 135 18.13 29.63 -52.38
N LYS A 136 18.68 30.51 -53.23
CA LYS A 136 19.47 31.67 -52.81
C LYS A 136 18.66 32.60 -51.89
N GLY A 137 19.10 32.76 -50.64
CA GLY A 137 18.44 33.58 -49.60
C GLY A 137 17.60 32.79 -48.58
N SER A 138 17.48 31.46 -48.73
CA SER A 138 16.91 30.59 -47.70
C SER A 138 17.95 30.29 -46.62
N SER A 139 17.58 30.44 -45.34
CA SER A 139 18.38 29.99 -44.19
C SER A 139 18.16 28.51 -43.85
N TYR A 140 17.29 27.80 -44.59
CA TYR A 140 16.85 26.46 -44.24
C TYR A 140 17.62 25.37 -45.00
N PHE A 141 18.56 24.72 -44.32
CA PHE A 141 19.21 23.46 -44.76
C PHE A 141 18.35 22.22 -44.44
N PHE A 142 17.04 22.32 -44.64
CA PHE A 142 16.07 21.36 -44.10
C PHE A 142 16.32 19.91 -44.56
N GLU A 143 16.63 19.70 -45.83
CA GLU A 143 16.87 18.37 -46.40
C GLU A 143 18.13 17.72 -45.82
N THR A 144 19.22 18.48 -45.71
CA THR A 144 20.47 18.04 -45.06
C THR A 144 20.26 17.74 -43.58
N VAL A 145 19.52 18.59 -42.87
CA VAL A 145 19.18 18.40 -41.46
C VAL A 145 18.37 17.11 -41.27
N LEU A 146 17.34 16.89 -42.09
CA LEU A 146 16.49 15.71 -42.01
C LEU A 146 17.28 14.41 -42.25
N ILE A 147 18.13 14.38 -43.28
CA ILE A 147 18.95 13.21 -43.59
C ILE A 147 20.01 12.97 -42.50
N MET A 148 20.66 14.03 -42.00
CA MET A 148 21.68 13.89 -40.95
C MET A 148 21.08 13.52 -39.59
N LEU A 149 19.87 13.98 -39.26
CA LEU A 149 19.16 13.55 -38.06
C LEU A 149 18.87 12.04 -38.10
N THR A 150 18.37 11.53 -39.23
CA THR A 150 18.11 10.09 -39.38
C THR A 150 19.41 9.27 -39.37
N LEU A 151 20.47 9.73 -40.04
CA LEU A 151 21.81 9.10 -39.98
C LEU A 151 22.42 9.09 -38.57
N SER A 152 22.13 10.12 -37.76
CA SER A 152 22.63 10.20 -36.38
C SER A 152 21.89 9.28 -35.40
N SER A 153 20.71 8.77 -35.78
CA SER A 153 19.95 7.79 -35.00
C SER A 153 20.48 6.35 -35.10
N LEU A 154 21.37 6.09 -36.07
CA LEU A 154 21.98 4.78 -36.31
C LEU A 154 23.09 4.46 -35.30
N PRO A 155 23.08 3.27 -34.68
CA PRO A 155 24.13 2.87 -33.76
C PRO A 155 25.33 2.25 -34.49
N TYR A 156 26.32 3.09 -34.79
CA TYR A 156 27.58 2.63 -35.38
C TYR A 156 28.40 1.77 -34.40
N TRP A 157 28.60 0.51 -34.76
CA TRP A 157 29.33 -0.46 -33.93
C TRP A 157 30.76 0.00 -33.59
N ARG A 158 31.50 0.52 -34.58
CA ARG A 158 32.82 1.14 -34.35
C ARG A 158 32.69 2.64 -34.16
N ARG A 159 33.35 3.18 -33.13
CA ARG A 159 33.33 4.62 -32.82
C ARG A 159 33.63 5.52 -34.01
N ILE A 160 34.69 5.19 -34.74
CA ILE A 160 35.22 6.02 -35.84
C ILE A 160 34.21 6.09 -36.99
N ARG A 161 33.37 5.06 -37.17
CA ARG A 161 32.45 4.97 -38.30
C ARG A 161 31.42 6.09 -38.33
N GLY A 162 30.80 6.42 -37.18
CA GLY A 162 29.85 7.53 -37.10
C GLY A 162 30.50 8.89 -37.36
N TYR A 163 31.72 9.10 -36.87
CA TYR A 163 32.47 10.34 -37.11
C TYR A 163 32.85 10.51 -38.58
N VAL A 164 33.22 9.42 -39.26
CA VAL A 164 33.49 9.43 -40.70
C VAL A 164 32.20 9.74 -41.49
N VAL A 165 31.04 9.23 -41.08
CA VAL A 165 29.75 9.56 -41.73
C VAL A 165 29.46 11.05 -41.64
N ALA A 166 29.60 11.65 -40.45
CA ALA A 166 29.44 13.09 -40.28
C ALA A 166 30.41 13.89 -41.17
N LEU A 167 31.70 13.52 -41.18
CA LEU A 167 32.72 14.19 -42.01
C LEU A 167 32.42 14.08 -43.51
N THR A 168 31.94 12.92 -43.99
CA THR A 168 31.58 12.69 -45.39
C THR A 168 30.49 13.65 -45.86
N SER A 169 29.50 13.96 -45.01
CA SER A 169 28.46 14.93 -45.37
C SER A 169 28.95 16.38 -45.44
N MET A 170 30.04 16.72 -44.73
CA MET A 170 30.62 18.06 -44.76
C MET A 170 31.49 18.31 -46.00
N LEU A 171 31.94 17.25 -46.68
CA LEU A 171 32.90 17.35 -47.79
C LEU A 171 32.32 18.10 -49.02
N PRO A 172 31.11 17.79 -49.52
CA PRO A 172 30.50 18.58 -50.60
C PRO A 172 30.33 20.06 -50.21
N ILE A 173 29.87 20.32 -48.98
CA ILE A 173 29.65 21.66 -48.42
C ILE A 173 30.96 22.47 -48.42
N GLY A 174 32.05 21.88 -47.92
CA GLY A 174 33.36 22.53 -47.87
C GLY A 174 33.94 22.83 -49.25
N ILE A 175 33.84 21.89 -50.20
CA ILE A 175 34.30 22.10 -51.58
C ILE A 175 33.57 23.28 -52.23
N ALA A 176 32.26 23.37 -52.05
CA ALA A 176 31.48 24.45 -52.62
C ALA A 176 31.83 25.83 -52.05
N ILE A 177 32.00 25.93 -50.72
CA ILE A 177 32.39 27.19 -50.07
C ILE A 177 33.73 27.68 -50.64
N VAL A 178 34.72 26.79 -50.77
CA VAL A 178 36.06 27.13 -51.26
C VAL A 178 36.04 27.47 -52.75
N ARG A 179 35.32 26.69 -53.57
CA ARG A 179 35.35 26.83 -55.03
C ARG A 179 34.53 28.02 -55.55
N TYR A 180 33.39 28.31 -54.94
CA TYR A 180 32.43 29.32 -55.44
C TYR A 180 32.39 30.60 -54.61
N HIS A 181 33.24 30.73 -53.57
CA HIS A 181 33.30 31.90 -52.70
C HIS A 181 31.92 32.32 -52.15
N ILE A 182 31.12 31.34 -51.73
CA ILE A 182 29.76 31.58 -51.22
C ILE A 182 29.88 32.39 -49.90
N LEU A 183 29.37 33.63 -49.92
CA LEU A 183 29.25 34.48 -48.73
C LEU A 183 28.13 33.93 -47.84
N VAL A 184 28.50 33.08 -46.88
CA VAL A 184 27.60 32.56 -45.85
C VAL A 184 27.55 33.57 -44.69
N PRO A 185 26.35 34.05 -44.27
CA PRO A 185 26.19 34.86 -43.08
C PRO A 185 26.86 34.22 -41.86
N TRP A 186 27.45 35.04 -40.97
CA TRP A 186 28.15 34.52 -39.79
C TRP A 186 27.24 33.70 -38.85
N GLN A 187 25.92 33.99 -38.85
CA GLN A 187 24.92 33.22 -38.11
C GLN A 187 24.77 31.79 -38.64
N ASP A 188 24.70 31.61 -39.95
CA ASP A 188 24.55 30.28 -40.56
C ASP A 188 25.80 29.40 -40.34
N TRP A 189 27.00 30.01 -40.27
CA TRP A 189 28.23 29.31 -39.86
C TRP A 189 28.13 28.72 -38.45
N TYR A 190 27.59 29.50 -37.51
CA TYR A 190 27.41 29.09 -36.13
C TYR A 190 26.40 27.95 -36.02
N ASP A 191 25.28 28.03 -36.75
CA ASP A 191 24.22 27.02 -36.73
C ASP A 191 24.67 25.68 -37.32
N ILE A 192 25.44 25.69 -38.43
CA ILE A 192 26.00 24.47 -39.02
C ILE A 192 26.98 23.79 -38.03
N VAL A 193 27.85 24.56 -37.39
CA VAL A 193 28.81 24.00 -36.43
C VAL A 193 28.09 23.38 -35.23
N ILE A 194 27.08 24.05 -34.68
CA ILE A 194 26.26 23.51 -33.57
C ILE A 194 25.52 22.25 -34.02
N PHE A 195 24.93 22.26 -35.20
CA PHE A 195 24.20 21.13 -35.74
C PHE A 195 25.09 19.87 -35.81
N TYR A 196 26.30 19.99 -36.36
CA TYR A 196 27.22 18.86 -36.45
C TYR A 196 27.76 18.40 -35.08
N ILE A 197 28.00 19.32 -34.14
CA ILE A 197 28.34 18.96 -32.75
C ILE A 197 27.20 18.13 -32.13
N LEU A 198 25.95 18.54 -32.35
CA LEU A 198 24.76 17.85 -31.85
C LEU A 198 24.59 16.47 -32.50
N CYS A 199 24.80 16.33 -33.81
CA CYS A 199 24.82 15.03 -34.49
C CYS A 199 25.90 14.09 -33.92
N LEU A 200 27.12 14.57 -33.71
CA LEU A 200 28.21 13.77 -33.12
C LEU A 200 27.89 13.36 -31.68
N PHE A 201 27.24 14.24 -30.92
CA PHE A 201 26.78 13.96 -29.57
C PHE A 201 25.70 12.87 -29.55
N ILE A 202 24.67 12.98 -30.41
CA ILE A 202 23.61 11.98 -30.55
C ILE A 202 24.19 10.62 -30.95
N MET A 203 25.06 10.57 -31.97
CA MET A 203 25.71 9.32 -32.41
C MET A 203 26.49 8.65 -31.26
N THR A 204 27.16 9.45 -30.45
CA THR A 204 27.95 8.97 -29.30
C THR A 204 27.03 8.41 -28.20
N LEU A 205 25.95 9.14 -27.85
CA LEU A 205 24.96 8.67 -26.89
C LEU A 205 24.25 7.40 -27.36
N ARG A 206 23.86 7.35 -28.64
CA ARG A 206 23.15 6.23 -29.23
C ARG A 206 23.98 4.94 -29.19
N ARG A 207 25.26 5.02 -29.52
CA ARG A 207 26.20 3.90 -29.40
C ARG A 207 26.31 3.41 -27.96
N HIS A 208 26.45 4.33 -27.01
CA HIS A 208 26.54 3.98 -25.60
C HIS A 208 25.29 3.27 -25.09
N TRP A 209 24.11 3.80 -25.44
CA TRP A 209 22.82 3.19 -25.10
C TRP A 209 22.73 1.75 -25.61
N LEU A 210 23.17 1.50 -26.85
CA LEU A 210 23.18 0.17 -27.44
C LEU A 210 24.12 -0.79 -26.69
N GLU A 211 25.37 -0.37 -26.41
CA GLU A 211 26.34 -1.18 -25.67
C GLU A 211 25.90 -1.48 -24.23
N GLN A 212 25.09 -0.62 -23.60
CA GLN A 212 24.55 -0.85 -22.25
C GLN A 212 23.38 -1.83 -22.26
N ASN A 213 22.41 -1.64 -23.15
CA ASN A 213 21.19 -2.46 -23.16
C ASN A 213 21.47 -3.92 -23.46
N PHE A 214 22.31 -4.22 -24.46
CA PHE A 214 22.64 -5.61 -24.78
C PHE A 214 23.43 -6.30 -23.68
N TRP A 215 24.34 -5.58 -23.01
CA TRP A 215 25.04 -6.11 -21.85
C TRP A 215 24.08 -6.43 -20.70
N LEU A 216 23.10 -5.56 -20.45
CA LEU A 216 22.11 -5.77 -19.40
C LEU A 216 21.24 -7.00 -19.71
N MET A 217 20.76 -7.14 -20.94
CA MET A 217 19.97 -8.30 -21.37
C MET A 217 20.73 -9.61 -21.19
N HIS A 218 22.00 -9.66 -21.63
CA HIS A 218 22.84 -10.85 -21.47
C HIS A 218 23.02 -11.24 -19.99
N ARG A 219 23.23 -10.24 -19.13
CA ARG A 219 23.35 -10.46 -17.69
C ARG A 219 22.07 -10.99 -17.07
N THR A 220 20.92 -10.42 -17.43
CA THR A 220 19.62 -10.89 -16.95
C THR A 220 19.37 -12.34 -17.36
N GLU A 221 19.75 -12.73 -18.58
CA GLU A 221 19.61 -14.10 -19.05
C GLU A 221 20.49 -15.08 -18.26
N LEU A 222 21.74 -14.71 -17.95
CA LEU A 222 22.62 -15.51 -17.10
C LEU A 222 22.10 -15.67 -15.67
N GLU A 223 21.57 -14.58 -15.10
CA GLU A 223 20.95 -14.59 -13.78
C GLU A 223 19.69 -15.48 -13.76
N ASN A 224 18.85 -15.41 -14.80
CA ASN A 224 17.68 -16.28 -14.96
C ASN A 224 18.06 -17.76 -15.07
N LYS A 225 19.05 -18.11 -15.90
CA LYS A 225 19.55 -19.50 -15.99
C LYS A 225 20.05 -20.03 -14.64
N THR A 226 20.66 -19.15 -13.83
CA THR A 226 21.13 -19.51 -12.48
C THR A 226 19.95 -19.70 -11.52
N LEU A 227 18.94 -18.85 -11.60
CA LEU A 227 17.71 -18.95 -10.81
C LEU A 227 16.90 -20.20 -11.17
N GLU A 228 16.78 -20.52 -12.45
CA GLU A 228 16.13 -21.76 -12.92
C GLU A 228 16.84 -23.00 -12.35
N LYS A 229 18.17 -23.04 -12.40
CA LYS A 229 18.95 -24.15 -11.83
C LYS A 229 18.74 -24.30 -10.32
N LYS A 230 18.69 -23.19 -9.57
CA LYS A 230 18.40 -23.20 -8.12
C LYS A 230 16.95 -23.60 -7.82
N SER A 231 16.02 -23.17 -8.66
CA SER A 231 14.59 -23.50 -8.53
C SER A 231 14.32 -24.99 -8.76
N ARG A 232 15.07 -25.63 -9.66
CA ARG A 232 14.86 -27.02 -10.09
C ARG A 232 15.65 -28.08 -9.31
N THR A 233 16.61 -27.69 -8.47
CA THR A 233 17.47 -28.64 -7.75
C THR A 233 17.26 -28.60 -6.23
N ASP A 234 17.46 -29.72 -5.56
CA ASP A 234 17.48 -29.80 -4.10
C ASP A 234 18.85 -29.38 -3.57
N GLU A 235 18.87 -28.32 -2.75
CA GLU A 235 20.13 -27.72 -2.25
C GLU A 235 20.95 -28.70 -1.39
N LEU A 236 20.29 -29.66 -0.75
CA LEU A 236 20.95 -30.60 0.14
C LEU A 236 21.65 -31.72 -0.63
N THR A 237 20.96 -32.38 -1.55
CA THR A 237 21.43 -33.60 -2.22
C THR A 237 22.04 -33.34 -3.60
N GLY A 238 21.74 -32.20 -4.22
CA GLY A 238 22.16 -31.87 -5.59
C GLY A 238 21.43 -32.66 -6.68
N LEU A 239 20.37 -33.39 -6.32
CA LEU A 239 19.42 -34.01 -7.26
C LEU A 239 18.36 -32.99 -7.70
N GLU A 240 17.58 -33.33 -8.73
CA GLU A 240 16.43 -32.49 -9.10
C GLU A 240 15.33 -32.57 -8.04
N ASN A 241 14.59 -31.48 -7.82
CA ASN A 241 13.54 -31.41 -6.81
C ASN A 241 12.15 -31.64 -7.44
N ARG A 242 11.08 -31.51 -6.64
CA ARG A 242 9.69 -31.69 -7.12
C ARG A 242 9.31 -30.74 -8.27
N THR A 243 9.86 -29.54 -8.29
CA THR A 243 9.65 -28.58 -9.38
C THR A 243 10.28 -29.10 -10.67
N GLY A 244 11.54 -29.57 -10.60
CA GLY A 244 12.22 -30.20 -11.73
C GLY A 244 11.46 -31.44 -12.24
N LEU A 245 10.97 -32.29 -11.34
CA LEU A 245 10.13 -33.44 -11.70
C LEU A 245 8.88 -33.00 -12.46
N ARG A 246 8.14 -32.01 -11.97
CA ARG A 246 6.88 -31.56 -12.60
C ARG A 246 7.09 -31.04 -14.02
N GLU A 247 8.20 -30.35 -14.26
CA GLU A 247 8.54 -29.81 -15.57
C GLU A 247 8.99 -30.92 -16.54
N ASP A 248 9.71 -31.93 -16.05
CA ASP A 248 10.22 -33.03 -16.87
C ASP A 248 9.16 -34.13 -17.08
N PHE A 249 8.21 -34.29 -16.16
CA PHE A 249 7.22 -35.38 -16.14
C PHE A 249 6.51 -35.61 -17.49
N PRO A 250 6.02 -34.56 -18.20
CA PRO A 250 5.34 -34.73 -19.48
C PRO A 250 6.26 -35.26 -20.60
N SER A 251 7.57 -34.97 -20.52
CA SER A 251 8.54 -35.38 -21.54
C SER A 251 8.81 -36.89 -21.58
N PHE A 252 8.42 -37.61 -20.52
CA PHE A 252 8.54 -39.07 -20.47
C PHE A 252 7.34 -39.79 -21.10
N ALA A 253 6.32 -39.07 -21.59
CA ALA A 253 5.14 -39.67 -22.20
C ALA A 253 5.44 -40.14 -23.62
N GLY A 254 4.98 -41.34 -23.98
CA GLY A 254 5.22 -42.00 -25.26
C GLY A 254 6.33 -43.07 -25.23
N GLU A 255 7.17 -43.05 -24.19
CA GLU A 255 8.39 -43.88 -24.09
C GLU A 255 8.19 -45.15 -23.24
N HIS A 256 9.15 -46.09 -23.35
CA HIS A 256 9.29 -47.17 -22.38
C HIS A 256 10.00 -46.64 -21.13
N VAL A 257 9.27 -46.57 -20.03
CA VAL A 257 9.75 -45.97 -18.78
C VAL A 257 9.86 -47.01 -17.67
N ILE A 258 10.85 -46.81 -16.81
CA ILE A 258 10.99 -47.50 -15.53
C ILE A 258 10.95 -46.45 -14.44
N MET A 259 9.99 -46.57 -13.52
CA MET A 259 9.87 -45.68 -12.37
C MET A 259 10.33 -46.41 -11.13
N ILE A 260 11.31 -45.86 -10.43
CA ILE A 260 11.93 -46.47 -9.24
C ILE A 260 11.76 -45.50 -8.08
N MET A 261 11.04 -45.93 -7.05
CA MET A 261 10.90 -45.22 -5.79
C MET A 261 11.79 -45.87 -4.72
N ILE A 262 12.56 -45.05 -4.01
CA ILE A 262 13.52 -45.46 -2.99
C ILE A 262 13.24 -44.70 -1.72
N ASP A 263 13.27 -45.39 -0.58
CA ASP A 263 13.12 -44.77 0.73
C ASP A 263 14.14 -45.31 1.72
N LEU A 264 14.63 -44.42 2.59
CA LEU A 264 15.60 -44.76 3.62
C LEU A 264 14.93 -45.38 4.85
N ASP A 265 15.22 -46.64 5.12
CA ASP A 265 14.60 -47.35 6.22
C ASP A 265 14.98 -46.74 7.58
N ASN A 266 13.97 -46.46 8.40
CA ASN A 266 14.14 -45.93 9.77
C ASN A 266 14.86 -44.57 9.85
N PHE A 267 14.89 -43.78 8.77
CA PHE A 267 15.61 -42.49 8.73
C PHE A 267 15.28 -41.54 9.89
N LYS A 268 14.02 -41.51 10.34
CA LYS A 268 13.59 -40.73 11.51
C LYS A 268 14.36 -41.11 12.80
N ILE A 269 14.56 -42.40 13.04
CA ILE A 269 15.30 -42.90 14.21
C ILE A 269 16.77 -42.44 14.15
N TYR A 270 17.35 -42.34 12.95
CA TYR A 270 18.70 -41.82 12.76
C TYR A 270 18.79 -40.32 13.09
N ASN A 271 17.82 -39.53 12.62
CA ASN A 271 17.73 -38.11 12.96
C ASN A 271 17.58 -37.89 14.47
N ASP A 272 16.71 -38.67 15.11
CA ASP A 272 16.44 -38.56 16.54
C ASP A 272 17.66 -38.97 17.39
N ARG A 273 18.47 -39.93 16.90
CA ARG A 273 19.63 -40.46 17.63
C ARG A 273 20.92 -39.67 17.43
N TYR A 274 21.19 -39.19 16.22
CA TYR A 274 22.47 -38.56 15.84
C TYR A 274 22.33 -37.08 15.47
N GLY A 275 21.10 -36.55 15.50
CA GLY A 275 20.79 -35.16 15.17
C GLY A 275 20.65 -34.90 13.68
N HIS A 276 19.89 -33.86 13.33
CA HIS A 276 19.56 -33.51 11.95
C HIS A 276 20.78 -33.23 11.06
N ARG A 277 21.88 -32.70 11.60
CA ARG A 277 23.12 -32.47 10.82
C ARG A 277 23.72 -33.76 10.29
N PHE A 278 23.59 -34.86 11.02
CA PHE A 278 24.05 -36.17 10.58
C PHE A 278 23.08 -36.75 9.54
N GLY A 279 21.77 -36.61 9.74
CA GLY A 279 20.77 -36.97 8.73
C GLY A 279 20.95 -36.24 7.40
N ASP A 280 21.31 -34.95 7.44
CA ASP A 280 21.67 -34.18 6.25
C ASP A 280 22.88 -34.76 5.51
N GLN A 281 23.87 -35.26 6.24
CA GLN A 281 25.03 -35.93 5.68
C GLN A 281 24.66 -37.29 5.06
N VAL A 282 23.74 -38.02 5.70
CA VAL A 282 23.17 -39.26 5.16
C VAL A 282 22.49 -38.98 3.83
N LEU A 283 21.55 -38.03 3.78
CA LEU A 283 20.84 -37.65 2.56
C LEU A 283 21.78 -37.20 1.44
N ARG A 284 22.81 -36.40 1.74
CA ARG A 284 23.85 -36.00 0.79
C ARG A 284 24.55 -37.20 0.16
N LYS A 285 25.05 -38.11 0.99
CA LYS A 285 25.77 -39.29 0.53
C LYS A 285 24.84 -40.23 -0.25
N THR A 286 23.60 -40.39 0.19
CA THR A 286 22.58 -41.16 -0.52
C THR A 286 22.32 -40.57 -1.90
N GLY A 287 22.07 -39.27 -2.02
CA GLY A 287 21.82 -38.62 -3.30
C GLY A 287 23.00 -38.73 -4.28
N GLN A 288 24.23 -38.56 -3.78
CA GLN A 288 25.45 -38.78 -4.56
C GLN A 288 25.58 -40.24 -5.03
N TYR A 289 25.24 -41.19 -4.16
CA TYR A 289 25.32 -42.62 -4.46
C TYR A 289 24.26 -43.06 -5.48
N ILE A 290 23.01 -42.63 -5.33
CA ILE A 290 21.92 -42.83 -6.30
C ILE A 290 22.34 -42.27 -7.66
N ARG A 291 22.84 -41.02 -7.70
CA ARG A 291 23.31 -40.42 -8.95
C ARG A 291 24.44 -41.23 -9.58
N LYS A 292 25.39 -41.72 -8.78
CA LYS A 292 26.52 -42.53 -9.28
C LYS A 292 26.05 -43.84 -9.94
N VAL A 293 25.01 -44.47 -9.40
CA VAL A 293 24.46 -45.74 -9.92
C VAL A 293 23.62 -45.52 -11.17
N PHE A 294 22.72 -44.53 -11.18
CA PHE A 294 21.73 -44.40 -12.24
C PHE A 294 22.11 -43.43 -13.36
N HIS A 295 23.04 -42.48 -13.14
CA HIS A 295 23.48 -41.57 -14.20
C HIS A 295 24.14 -42.28 -15.40
N PRO A 296 24.95 -43.35 -15.24
CA PRO A 296 25.46 -44.13 -16.37
C PRO A 296 24.37 -44.82 -17.19
N LEU A 297 23.19 -45.05 -16.60
CA LEU A 297 22.03 -45.66 -17.25
C LEU A 297 21.10 -44.62 -17.91
N GLY A 298 21.49 -43.34 -17.93
CA GLY A 298 20.64 -42.24 -18.40
C GLY A 298 19.51 -41.87 -17.42
N GLY A 299 19.59 -42.29 -16.16
CA GLY A 299 18.55 -42.05 -15.16
C GLY A 299 18.44 -40.62 -14.69
N LYS A 300 17.21 -40.10 -14.74
CA LYS A 300 16.82 -38.83 -14.14
C LYS A 300 16.48 -39.06 -12.67
N CYS A 301 17.26 -38.47 -11.76
CA CYS A 301 17.16 -38.69 -10.31
C CYS A 301 16.61 -37.45 -9.59
N TYR A 302 15.58 -37.67 -8.78
CA TYR A 302 14.86 -36.64 -8.05
C TYR A 302 14.82 -36.96 -6.55
N ARG A 303 14.89 -35.92 -5.72
CA ARG A 303 14.49 -36.02 -4.32
C ARG A 303 12.98 -35.77 -4.24
N TYR A 304 12.22 -36.84 -4.10
CA TYR A 304 10.76 -36.80 -4.11
C TYR A 304 10.18 -36.38 -2.76
N GLY A 305 10.86 -36.64 -1.65
CA GLY A 305 10.39 -36.32 -0.30
C GLY A 305 11.53 -36.09 0.69
N GLY A 306 11.22 -36.16 1.99
CA GLY A 306 12.23 -35.98 3.05
C GLY A 306 13.38 -36.98 2.92
N ASP A 307 13.02 -38.26 2.87
CA ASP A 307 13.85 -39.46 2.75
C ASP A 307 13.52 -40.32 1.51
N GLU A 308 12.62 -39.83 0.66
CA GLU A 308 12.12 -40.50 -0.55
C GLU A 308 12.83 -39.96 -1.82
N PHE A 309 13.27 -40.86 -2.69
CA PHE A 309 13.95 -40.57 -3.95
C PHE A 309 13.24 -41.26 -5.12
N LEU A 310 13.08 -40.54 -6.23
CA LEU A 310 12.48 -41.05 -7.46
C LEU A 310 13.52 -41.08 -8.58
N ILE A 311 13.60 -42.18 -9.30
CA ILE A 311 14.44 -42.32 -10.49
C ILE A 311 13.56 -42.74 -11.66
N ILE A 312 13.74 -42.06 -12.80
CA ILE A 312 13.07 -42.39 -14.06
C ILE A 312 14.16 -42.78 -15.07
N LEU A 313 14.03 -43.98 -15.64
CA LEU A 313 14.87 -44.48 -16.74
C LEU A 313 14.03 -44.64 -18.00
N GLN A 314 14.63 -44.40 -19.16
CA GLN A 314 14.05 -44.62 -20.48
C GLN A 314 14.82 -45.72 -21.21
N ASP A 315 14.10 -46.63 -21.86
CA ASP A 315 14.66 -47.67 -22.76
C ASP A 315 15.75 -48.58 -22.17
N VAL A 316 15.71 -48.81 -20.85
CA VAL A 316 16.63 -49.74 -20.15
C VAL A 316 16.01 -51.14 -20.07
N SER A 317 16.81 -52.18 -20.28
CA SER A 317 16.35 -53.57 -20.12
C SER A 317 16.20 -53.95 -18.64
N THR A 318 15.13 -54.67 -18.30
CA THR A 318 14.82 -55.06 -16.90
C THR A 318 15.88 -55.94 -16.26
N HIS A 319 16.54 -56.81 -17.05
CA HIS A 319 17.64 -57.64 -16.56
C HIS A 319 18.88 -56.82 -16.15
N LEU A 320 19.17 -55.71 -16.85
CA LEU A 320 20.26 -54.81 -16.45
C LEU A 320 19.90 -54.08 -15.15
N LEU A 321 18.63 -53.68 -15.01
CA LEU A 321 18.12 -52.97 -13.85
C LEU A 321 18.21 -53.79 -12.56
N ASP A 322 17.79 -55.06 -12.56
CA ASP A 322 17.78 -55.88 -11.34
C ASP A 322 19.17 -55.99 -10.70
N LYS A 323 20.21 -56.10 -11.53
CA LYS A 323 21.61 -56.13 -11.08
C LYS A 323 22.03 -54.80 -10.42
N GLU A 324 21.64 -53.68 -11.02
CA GLU A 324 21.99 -52.33 -10.53
C GLU A 324 21.22 -51.96 -9.25
N LEU A 325 19.96 -52.40 -9.13
CA LEU A 325 19.16 -52.24 -7.91
C LEU A 325 19.74 -53.06 -6.75
N GLU A 326 20.18 -54.28 -7.01
CA GLU A 326 20.80 -55.12 -5.98
C GLU A 326 22.18 -54.59 -5.57
N LEU A 327 22.95 -54.03 -6.51
CA LEU A 327 24.21 -53.33 -6.24
C LEU A 327 24.00 -52.04 -5.44
N LEU A 328 22.94 -51.29 -5.74
CA LEU A 328 22.55 -50.11 -4.95
C LEU A 328 22.23 -50.53 -3.51
N ARG A 329 21.38 -51.54 -3.33
CA ARG A 329 20.92 -52.01 -2.01
C ARG A 329 22.08 -52.53 -1.16
N THR A 330 22.88 -53.44 -1.71
CA THR A 330 24.02 -54.04 -0.99
C THR A 330 25.14 -53.04 -0.74
N GLY A 331 25.46 -52.19 -1.72
CA GLY A 331 26.49 -51.17 -1.57
C GLY A 331 26.10 -50.05 -0.60
N TYR A 332 24.81 -49.70 -0.52
CA TYR A 332 24.31 -48.71 0.45
C TYR A 332 24.56 -49.11 1.90
N MET A 333 24.44 -50.41 2.23
CA MET A 333 24.74 -50.95 3.56
C MET A 333 26.20 -50.71 4.01
N SER A 334 27.11 -50.54 3.05
CA SER A 334 28.54 -50.28 3.30
C SER A 334 28.94 -48.80 3.22
N LEU A 335 27.99 -47.90 2.92
CA LEU A 335 28.26 -46.49 2.65
C LEU A 335 28.62 -45.69 3.92
N PHE A 336 28.24 -46.21 5.09
CA PHE A 336 28.41 -45.57 6.39
C PHE A 336 29.20 -46.50 7.33
N SER A 337 30.16 -45.92 8.05
CA SER A 337 31.07 -46.66 8.94
C SER A 337 30.77 -46.33 10.41
N ASP A 338 29.50 -46.39 10.81
CA ASP A 338 29.01 -46.02 12.14
C ASP A 338 28.54 -47.23 12.98
N GLY A 339 28.76 -48.45 12.49
CA GLY A 339 28.47 -49.69 13.22
C GLY A 339 26.99 -50.09 13.28
N GLN A 340 26.12 -49.44 12.50
CA GLN A 340 24.70 -49.79 12.35
C GLN A 340 24.39 -50.11 10.87
N PRO A 341 23.53 -51.10 10.57
CA PRO A 341 23.15 -51.41 9.19
C PRO A 341 22.19 -50.34 8.64
N HIS A 342 22.68 -49.52 7.69
CA HIS A 342 21.85 -48.59 6.91
C HIS A 342 21.20 -49.36 5.76
N THR A 343 19.87 -49.36 5.69
CA THR A 343 19.14 -50.05 4.63
C THR A 343 18.21 -49.11 3.89
N LEU A 344 17.85 -49.48 2.67
CA LEU A 344 16.86 -48.79 1.86
C LEU A 344 15.89 -49.81 1.29
N SER A 345 14.64 -49.39 1.11
CA SER A 345 13.61 -50.18 0.46
C SER A 345 13.37 -49.61 -0.94
N ILE A 346 13.17 -50.48 -1.93
CA ILE A 346 12.98 -50.08 -3.34
C ILE A 346 11.70 -50.68 -3.90
N GLY A 347 10.86 -49.84 -4.50
CA GLY A 347 9.75 -50.27 -5.34
C GLY A 347 9.94 -49.75 -6.76
N TYR A 348 9.76 -50.60 -7.77
CA TYR A 348 9.80 -50.12 -9.16
C TYR A 348 8.67 -50.66 -10.02
N SER A 349 8.32 -49.90 -11.06
CA SER A 349 7.39 -50.31 -12.11
C SER A 349 8.03 -50.10 -13.47
N TYR A 350 7.61 -50.88 -14.48
CA TYR A 350 8.17 -50.78 -15.83
C TYR A 350 7.11 -51.05 -16.90
N GLY A 351 7.16 -50.30 -17.99
CA GLY A 351 6.29 -50.50 -19.15
C GLY A 351 6.22 -49.28 -20.06
N ARG A 352 5.40 -49.37 -21.12
CA ARG A 352 5.19 -48.25 -22.04
C ARG A 352 4.11 -47.33 -21.49
N ALA A 353 4.40 -46.04 -21.37
CA ALA A 353 3.44 -45.05 -20.90
C ALA A 353 3.03 -44.13 -22.06
N GLU A 354 1.94 -44.44 -22.77
CA GLU A 354 1.56 -43.68 -23.98
C GLU A 354 1.03 -42.27 -23.68
N ASN A 355 0.65 -42.00 -22.44
CA ASN A 355 0.15 -40.70 -22.00
C ASN A 355 0.54 -40.41 -20.55
N GLU A 356 0.36 -39.15 -20.13
CA GLU A 356 0.70 -38.70 -18.78
C GLU A 356 -0.10 -39.45 -17.69
N SER A 357 -1.32 -39.88 -17.98
CA SER A 357 -2.12 -40.68 -17.05
C SER A 357 -1.44 -42.03 -16.75
N MET A 358 -0.90 -42.69 -17.76
CA MET A 358 -0.13 -43.92 -17.58
C MET A 358 1.20 -43.70 -16.85
N LEU A 359 1.85 -42.54 -17.03
CA LEU A 359 3.01 -42.18 -16.20
C LEU A 359 2.62 -42.06 -14.72
N ARG A 360 1.48 -41.44 -14.41
CA ARG A 360 0.96 -41.33 -13.03
C ARG A 360 0.63 -42.71 -12.45
N THR A 361 0.07 -43.61 -13.26
CA THR A 361 -0.17 -45.00 -12.87
C THR A 361 1.14 -45.75 -12.60
N ALA A 362 2.15 -45.61 -13.46
CA ALA A 362 3.46 -46.20 -13.25
C ALA A 362 4.11 -45.71 -11.94
N LEU A 363 3.97 -44.42 -11.62
CA LEU A 363 4.46 -43.84 -10.36
C LEU A 363 3.73 -44.44 -9.15
N SER A 364 2.40 -44.57 -9.23
CA SER A 364 1.59 -45.22 -8.17
C SER A 364 2.03 -46.67 -7.94
N LEU A 365 2.25 -47.43 -9.01
CA LEU A 365 2.68 -48.83 -8.90
C LEU A 365 4.09 -48.95 -8.29
N ALA A 366 4.99 -48.01 -8.59
CA ALA A 366 6.31 -47.98 -7.98
C ALA A 366 6.22 -47.71 -6.46
N ASP A 367 5.32 -46.82 -6.04
CA ASP A 367 5.05 -46.51 -4.63
C ASP A 367 4.38 -47.68 -3.88
N GLU A 368 3.44 -48.38 -4.52
CA GLU A 368 2.84 -49.64 -4.03
C GLU A 368 3.90 -50.69 -3.72
N ASN A 369 4.82 -50.88 -4.66
CA ASN A 369 5.92 -51.84 -4.52
C ASN A 369 6.91 -51.43 -3.43
N LEU A 370 7.10 -50.12 -3.23
CA LEU A 370 7.91 -49.62 -2.12
C LEU A 370 7.24 -49.93 -0.78
N TYR A 371 5.94 -49.71 -0.68
CA TYR A 371 5.16 -50.04 0.52
C TYR A 371 5.22 -51.55 0.82
N ALA A 372 5.05 -52.40 -0.20
CA ALA A 372 5.17 -53.85 -0.07
C ALA A 372 6.56 -54.26 0.47
N SER A 373 7.63 -53.63 -0.02
CA SER A 373 9.00 -53.86 0.45
C SER A 373 9.21 -53.43 1.90
N LYS A 374 8.59 -52.32 2.33
CA LYS A 374 8.64 -51.84 3.72
C LYS A 374 7.89 -52.75 4.70
N VAL A 375 6.73 -53.29 4.29
CA VAL A 375 5.93 -54.21 5.11
C VAL A 375 6.53 -55.61 5.15
N GLY A 376 7.16 -56.07 4.05
CA GLY A 376 7.78 -57.38 3.90
C GLY A 376 9.08 -57.60 4.70
N GLY A 377 9.49 -56.62 5.53
CA GLY A 377 10.69 -56.73 6.38
C GLY A 377 11.79 -55.71 6.08
N LYS A 378 11.55 -54.74 5.19
CA LYS A 378 12.51 -53.69 4.78
C LYS A 378 13.75 -54.26 4.06
N ASN A 379 14.61 -53.39 3.53
CA ASN A 379 15.82 -53.79 2.79
C ASN A 379 15.56 -54.75 1.61
N GLN A 380 14.47 -54.53 0.87
CA GLN A 380 13.98 -55.40 -0.21
C GLN A 380 13.63 -54.61 -1.46
N ILE A 381 13.55 -55.32 -2.58
CA ILE A 381 13.18 -54.80 -3.89
C ILE A 381 11.88 -55.48 -4.32
N SER A 382 10.87 -54.70 -4.69
CA SER A 382 9.63 -55.22 -5.28
C SER A 382 9.36 -54.56 -6.64
N SER A 383 8.77 -55.33 -7.57
CA SER A 383 8.59 -54.91 -8.97
C SER A 383 7.23 -55.30 -9.53
N GLN A 384 6.67 -54.48 -10.43
CA GLN A 384 5.47 -54.83 -11.18
C GLN A 384 5.48 -54.26 -12.62
N LYS A 385 4.97 -55.05 -13.58
CA LYS A 385 4.82 -54.63 -14.98
C LYS A 385 3.54 -53.79 -15.18
N VAL A 386 3.63 -52.75 -16.00
CA VAL A 386 2.48 -51.95 -16.46
C VAL A 386 1.86 -52.63 -17.69
N ASP A 387 0.66 -53.22 -17.54
CA ASP A 387 -0.08 -53.85 -18.64
C ASP A 387 -1.38 -53.08 -18.97
N ALA A 388 -1.64 -52.88 -20.27
CA ALA A 388 -2.81 -52.14 -20.78
C ALA A 388 -4.18 -52.78 -20.41
N SER A 389 -4.22 -54.09 -20.11
CA SER A 389 -5.44 -54.79 -19.69
C SER A 389 -5.82 -54.56 -18.22
N MET A 390 -4.99 -53.86 -17.44
CA MET A 390 -5.25 -53.55 -16.04
C MET A 390 -6.09 -52.29 -15.82
N GLN A 391 -6.39 -51.51 -16.88
CA GLN A 391 -7.30 -50.36 -16.83
C GLN A 391 -8.75 -50.78 -16.51
N ASN A 392 -9.24 -51.91 -17.07
CA ASN A 392 -10.67 -52.25 -16.99
C ASN A 392 -11.09 -53.20 -15.86
N LYS A 393 -10.17 -53.70 -15.02
CA LYS A 393 -10.50 -54.56 -13.86
C LYS A 393 -10.12 -53.96 -12.50
N LYS A 394 -9.48 -52.79 -12.49
CA LYS A 394 -8.96 -52.16 -11.27
C LYS A 394 -9.70 -50.90 -10.85
N ASP A 395 -10.49 -50.28 -11.72
CA ASP A 395 -11.19 -49.02 -11.38
C ASP A 395 -12.15 -49.16 -10.18
N ASP A 396 -12.81 -50.31 -10.01
CA ASP A 396 -13.74 -50.50 -8.87
C ASP A 396 -13.09 -51.04 -7.58
N GLN A 397 -11.89 -51.63 -7.64
CA GLN A 397 -11.29 -52.34 -6.50
C GLN A 397 -9.95 -51.78 -6.02
N ILE A 398 -9.26 -50.95 -6.82
CA ILE A 398 -8.06 -50.19 -6.40
C ILE A 398 -8.41 -48.90 -5.65
N LEU A 399 -9.61 -48.34 -5.90
CA LEU A 399 -10.05 -47.11 -5.26
C LEU A 399 -10.25 -47.20 -3.74
N SER A 400 -10.24 -48.40 -3.15
CA SER A 400 -10.35 -48.57 -1.70
C SER A 400 -9.00 -48.65 -0.98
N ASN A 401 -7.94 -49.15 -1.61
CA ASN A 401 -6.68 -49.48 -0.91
C ASN A 401 -5.48 -48.59 -1.25
N LEU A 402 -5.51 -47.86 -2.38
CA LEU A 402 -4.42 -46.97 -2.80
C LEU A 402 -4.68 -45.48 -2.60
N ALA A 403 -5.91 -45.16 -2.19
CA ALA A 403 -6.34 -43.80 -1.90
C ALA A 403 -5.89 -43.30 -0.52
N SER A 404 -5.16 -44.07 0.28
CA SER A 404 -4.92 -43.76 1.69
C SER A 404 -3.60 -43.04 2.00
N VAL A 405 -2.59 -43.03 1.11
CA VAL A 405 -1.28 -42.40 1.42
C VAL A 405 -1.04 -41.09 0.65
N ASN A 406 -1.42 -41.00 -0.62
CA ASN A 406 -1.22 -39.78 -1.42
C ASN A 406 -2.37 -38.76 -1.33
N TYR A 407 -3.51 -39.12 -0.76
CA TYR A 407 -4.66 -38.23 -0.57
C TYR A 407 -4.87 -37.80 0.87
N MET A 408 -3.98 -38.18 1.78
CA MET A 408 -4.08 -37.87 3.20
C MET A 408 -2.94 -36.95 3.65
N ASP A 409 -3.21 -36.05 4.58
CA ASP A 409 -2.21 -35.24 5.28
C ASP A 409 -1.48 -36.11 6.33
N LYS A 410 -0.16 -36.24 6.18
CA LYS A 410 0.68 -37.13 7.01
C LYS A 410 0.64 -36.79 8.51
N LEU A 411 0.32 -35.54 8.88
CA LEU A 411 0.27 -35.11 10.28
C LEU A 411 -1.10 -35.38 10.93
N THR A 412 -2.17 -34.97 10.28
CA THR A 412 -3.52 -34.98 10.88
C THR A 412 -4.33 -36.23 10.56
N GLY A 413 -3.94 -36.98 9.53
CA GLY A 413 -4.72 -38.14 9.05
C GLY A 413 -6.05 -37.74 8.41
N LEU A 414 -6.23 -36.47 8.05
CA LEU A 414 -7.34 -35.98 7.21
C LEU A 414 -6.97 -36.06 5.73
N LEU A 415 -7.91 -35.79 4.83
CA LEU A 415 -7.58 -35.65 3.40
C LEU A 415 -6.63 -34.46 3.19
N ASN A 416 -5.76 -34.53 2.19
CA ASN A 416 -5.02 -33.37 1.69
C ASN A 416 -5.84 -32.66 0.59
N ARG A 417 -5.32 -31.56 0.02
CA ARG A 417 -6.03 -30.77 -1.00
C ARG A 417 -6.48 -31.60 -2.21
N GLU A 418 -5.61 -32.49 -2.70
CA GLU A 418 -5.92 -33.33 -3.85
C GLU A 418 -6.96 -34.40 -3.50
N GLY A 419 -6.84 -35.00 -2.31
CA GLY A 419 -7.80 -35.96 -1.79
C GLY A 419 -9.19 -35.37 -1.60
N PHE A 420 -9.25 -34.15 -1.09
CA PHE A 420 -10.49 -33.39 -0.93
C PHE A 420 -11.17 -33.15 -2.28
N ARG A 421 -10.42 -32.64 -3.28
CA ARG A 421 -10.93 -32.38 -4.64
C ARG A 421 -11.51 -33.64 -5.26
N LYS A 422 -10.74 -34.73 -5.30
CA LYS A 422 -11.18 -36.00 -5.89
C LYS A 422 -12.37 -36.62 -5.19
N ARG A 423 -12.49 -36.45 -3.87
CA ARG A 423 -13.64 -36.96 -3.12
C ARG A 423 -14.89 -36.14 -3.42
N LEU A 424 -14.73 -34.82 -3.53
CA LEU A 424 -15.83 -33.89 -3.77
C LEU A 424 -16.33 -33.93 -5.23
N GLU A 425 -15.48 -34.22 -6.20
CA GLU A 425 -15.87 -34.48 -7.60
C GLU A 425 -16.85 -35.66 -7.75
N ARG A 426 -16.92 -36.56 -6.76
CA ARG A 426 -17.87 -37.69 -6.75
C ARG A 426 -19.22 -37.35 -6.12
N GLU A 427 -19.35 -36.17 -5.52
CA GLU A 427 -20.58 -35.73 -4.88
C GLU A 427 -21.50 -35.04 -5.89
N ASN A 428 -22.79 -35.35 -5.86
CA ASN A 428 -23.77 -34.62 -6.67
C ASN A 428 -24.05 -33.25 -6.03
N LEU A 429 -23.44 -32.19 -6.56
CA LEU A 429 -23.58 -30.83 -6.05
C LEU A 429 -24.92 -30.16 -6.43
N ASN A 430 -25.69 -30.75 -7.34
CA ASN A 430 -26.96 -30.21 -7.83
C ASN A 430 -28.17 -30.61 -6.96
N GLU A 431 -28.00 -31.50 -5.99
CA GLU A 431 -29.07 -32.01 -5.13
C GLU A 431 -28.75 -31.85 -3.64
N GLY A 432 -29.74 -31.39 -2.87
CA GLY A 432 -29.66 -31.21 -1.42
C GLY A 432 -29.05 -29.89 -0.95
N SER A 433 -29.26 -29.56 0.33
CA SER A 433 -28.60 -28.44 1.01
C SER A 433 -27.23 -28.88 1.51
N TRP A 434 -26.20 -28.06 1.22
CA TRP A 434 -24.82 -28.34 1.60
C TRP A 434 -24.00 -27.06 1.75
N ALA A 435 -22.90 -27.19 2.48
CA ALA A 435 -21.97 -26.08 2.73
C ALA A 435 -20.51 -26.55 2.70
N VAL A 436 -19.64 -25.63 2.29
CA VAL A 436 -18.18 -25.74 2.41
C VAL A 436 -17.72 -24.75 3.47
N ILE A 437 -16.99 -25.24 4.47
CA ILE A 437 -16.50 -24.46 5.60
C ILE A 437 -14.98 -24.47 5.55
N CYS A 438 -14.36 -23.30 5.49
CA CYS A 438 -12.93 -23.10 5.65
C CYS A 438 -12.63 -22.66 7.08
N PHE A 439 -11.78 -23.41 7.78
CA PHE A 439 -11.30 -23.05 9.10
C PHE A 439 -9.84 -22.61 9.06
N ASN A 440 -9.49 -21.62 9.89
CA ASN A 440 -8.14 -21.10 10.01
C ASN A 440 -7.80 -20.78 11.48
N ILE A 441 -6.61 -21.17 11.94
CA ILE A 441 -6.11 -20.82 13.28
C ILE A 441 -5.51 -19.42 13.24
N ASP A 442 -6.04 -18.51 14.07
CA ASP A 442 -5.49 -17.15 14.11
C ASP A 442 -4.08 -17.12 14.70
N ARG A 443 -3.20 -16.33 14.07
CA ARG A 443 -1.79 -16.13 14.46
C ARG A 443 -1.02 -17.42 14.77
N PHE A 444 -1.23 -18.49 14.00
CA PHE A 444 -0.60 -19.80 14.25
C PHE A 444 0.95 -19.75 14.34
N GLN A 445 1.60 -18.81 13.65
CA GLN A 445 3.05 -18.62 13.78
C GLN A 445 3.47 -18.15 15.19
N GLU A 446 2.68 -17.31 15.86
CA GLU A 446 2.94 -16.87 17.24
C GLU A 446 2.76 -18.04 18.21
N ILE A 447 1.75 -18.89 17.97
CA ILE A 447 1.55 -20.13 18.71
C ILE A 447 2.78 -21.03 18.55
N ASN A 448 3.26 -21.25 17.33
CA ASN A 448 4.49 -22.03 17.09
C ASN A 448 5.73 -21.43 17.78
N ARG A 449 5.85 -20.10 17.87
CA ARG A 449 6.95 -19.46 18.60
C ARG A 449 6.83 -19.65 20.11
N ALA A 450 5.61 -19.61 20.66
CA ALA A 450 5.37 -19.73 22.09
C ALA A 450 5.52 -21.18 22.60
N VAL A 451 5.00 -22.17 21.87
CA VAL A 451 4.96 -23.57 22.31
C VAL A 451 5.85 -24.52 21.52
N GLY A 452 6.56 -24.02 20.50
CA GLY A 452 7.37 -24.82 19.58
C GLY A 452 6.54 -25.56 18.52
N TYR A 453 7.20 -26.01 17.44
CA TYR A 453 6.54 -26.72 16.33
C TYR A 453 5.85 -28.02 16.75
N ALA A 454 6.39 -28.75 17.73
CA ALA A 454 5.74 -29.95 18.26
C ALA A 454 4.41 -29.61 18.96
N GLY A 455 4.37 -28.50 19.70
CA GLY A 455 3.16 -28.01 20.34
C GLY A 455 2.12 -27.49 19.34
N GLY A 456 2.56 -26.82 18.28
CA GLY A 456 1.67 -26.43 17.18
C GLY A 456 1.11 -27.62 16.41
N ASN A 457 1.91 -28.66 16.17
CA ASN A 457 1.47 -29.90 15.55
C ASN A 457 0.38 -30.60 16.38
N GLU A 458 0.52 -30.61 17.71
CA GLU A 458 -0.50 -31.14 18.61
C GLU A 458 -1.84 -30.40 18.48
N VAL A 459 -1.80 -29.07 18.37
CA VAL A 459 -3.01 -28.25 18.13
C VAL A 459 -3.68 -28.66 16.83
N LEU A 460 -2.91 -28.83 15.74
CA LEU A 460 -3.43 -29.22 14.43
C LEU A 460 -4.09 -30.61 14.47
N VAL A 461 -3.46 -31.58 15.14
CA VAL A 461 -4.00 -32.94 15.29
C VAL A 461 -5.28 -32.93 16.13
N LYS A 462 -5.32 -32.17 17.22
CA LYS A 462 -6.51 -32.05 18.05
C LYS A 462 -7.66 -31.36 17.29
N ALA A 463 -7.37 -30.28 16.56
CA ALA A 463 -8.32 -29.60 15.67
C ALA A 463 -8.94 -30.56 14.65
N ALA A 464 -8.10 -31.37 13.98
CA ALA A 464 -8.56 -32.41 13.06
C ALA A 464 -9.48 -33.45 13.74
N GLY A 465 -9.14 -33.87 14.96
CA GLY A 465 -9.95 -34.79 15.76
C GLY A 465 -11.35 -34.23 16.09
N TRP A 466 -11.42 -32.96 16.53
CA TRP A 466 -12.71 -32.33 16.82
C TRP A 466 -13.54 -32.07 15.56
N LEU A 467 -12.92 -31.64 14.46
CA LEU A 467 -13.62 -31.52 13.18
C LEU A 467 -14.25 -32.87 12.79
N SER A 468 -13.49 -33.96 12.87
CA SER A 468 -13.99 -35.32 12.57
C SER A 468 -15.12 -35.74 13.52
N ARG A 469 -15.03 -35.39 14.81
CA ARG A 469 -16.06 -35.73 15.81
C ARG A 469 -17.38 -34.98 15.58
N TYR A 470 -17.33 -33.70 15.27
CA TYR A 470 -18.51 -32.86 15.11
C TYR A 470 -19.07 -32.84 13.68
N PHE A 471 -18.31 -33.35 12.71
CA PHE A 471 -18.69 -33.52 11.30
C PHE A 471 -18.44 -34.97 10.78
N PRO A 472 -19.04 -36.01 11.40
CA PRO A 472 -18.68 -37.41 11.17
C PRO A 472 -18.96 -37.95 9.76
N GLU A 473 -19.92 -37.39 9.04
CA GLU A 473 -20.29 -37.79 7.67
C GLU A 473 -19.85 -36.78 6.61
N SER A 474 -18.96 -35.87 6.98
CA SER A 474 -18.50 -34.79 6.11
C SER A 474 -17.14 -35.13 5.50
N ILE A 475 -16.85 -34.57 4.33
CA ILE A 475 -15.52 -34.66 3.74
C ILE A 475 -14.66 -33.61 4.43
N ILE A 476 -13.59 -34.02 5.10
CA ILE A 476 -12.73 -33.13 5.88
C ILE A 476 -11.30 -33.23 5.36
N SER A 477 -10.67 -32.09 5.14
CA SER A 477 -9.29 -32.00 4.71
C SER A 477 -8.48 -30.95 5.46
N ARG A 478 -7.17 -31.09 5.39
CA ARG A 478 -6.20 -30.06 5.69
C ARG A 478 -5.43 -29.75 4.41
N HIS A 479 -5.53 -28.53 3.90
CA HIS A 479 -4.87 -28.15 2.66
C HIS A 479 -3.40 -27.82 2.90
N GLU A 480 -3.12 -26.71 3.59
CA GLU A 480 -1.78 -26.21 3.85
C GLU A 480 -1.74 -25.51 5.22
N SER A 481 -0.60 -25.61 5.93
CA SER A 481 -0.37 -24.95 7.23
C SER A 481 -1.48 -25.24 8.27
N ASP A 482 -2.34 -24.26 8.51
CA ASP A 482 -3.37 -24.14 9.53
C ASP A 482 -4.78 -24.08 8.94
N HIS A 483 -4.92 -24.34 7.64
CA HIS A 483 -6.19 -24.28 6.92
C HIS A 483 -6.84 -25.66 6.80
N PHE A 484 -8.08 -25.76 7.28
CA PHE A 484 -8.91 -26.96 7.18
C PHE A 484 -10.16 -26.68 6.37
N TYR A 485 -10.62 -27.65 5.60
CA TYR A 485 -11.86 -27.55 4.82
C TYR A 485 -12.81 -28.68 5.21
N VAL A 486 -14.10 -28.34 5.31
CA VAL A 486 -15.17 -29.29 5.59
C VAL A 486 -16.27 -29.09 4.55
N PHE A 487 -16.58 -30.12 3.77
CA PHE A 487 -17.80 -30.18 2.98
C PHE A 487 -18.84 -31.03 3.72
N THR A 488 -20.01 -30.46 4.00
CA THR A 488 -21.02 -31.09 4.84
C THR A 488 -22.44 -30.91 4.27
N ARG A 489 -23.26 -31.95 4.47
CA ARG A 489 -24.72 -31.92 4.28
C ARG A 489 -25.48 -31.84 5.61
N CYS A 490 -24.75 -31.76 6.72
CA CYS A 490 -25.36 -31.77 8.03
C CYS A 490 -26.14 -30.47 8.29
N SER A 491 -27.31 -30.58 8.90
CA SER A 491 -28.04 -29.43 9.43
C SER A 491 -27.38 -28.89 10.71
N GLY A 492 -27.64 -27.61 11.01
CA GLY A 492 -27.14 -26.96 12.23
C GLY A 492 -25.63 -26.69 12.22
N ILE A 493 -25.05 -26.38 11.06
CA ILE A 493 -23.61 -26.15 10.88
C ILE A 493 -23.04 -25.13 11.89
N GLU A 494 -23.72 -24.01 12.15
CA GLU A 494 -23.24 -22.99 13.10
C GLU A 494 -23.03 -23.55 14.51
N ARG A 495 -23.97 -24.36 15.00
CA ARG A 495 -23.87 -24.98 16.33
C ARG A 495 -22.67 -25.93 16.40
N ARG A 496 -22.41 -26.67 15.33
CA ARG A 496 -21.27 -27.60 15.22
C ARG A 496 -19.95 -26.83 15.16
N ILE A 497 -19.88 -25.76 14.37
CA ILE A 497 -18.73 -24.85 14.30
C ILE A 497 -18.42 -24.31 15.69
N ARG A 498 -19.42 -23.75 16.41
CA ARG A 498 -19.19 -23.23 17.78
C ARG A 498 -18.63 -24.29 18.73
N ARG A 499 -19.11 -25.54 18.64
CA ARG A 499 -18.58 -26.65 19.45
C ARG A 499 -17.10 -26.92 19.14
N VAL A 500 -16.74 -27.03 17.86
CA VAL A 500 -15.33 -27.20 17.45
C VAL A 500 -14.47 -26.04 17.94
N GLN A 501 -14.95 -24.80 17.80
CA GLN A 501 -14.23 -23.60 18.24
C GLN A 501 -13.97 -23.60 19.75
N SER A 502 -14.98 -23.95 20.55
CA SER A 502 -14.84 -24.05 22.00
C SER A 502 -13.81 -25.09 22.43
N GLU A 503 -13.77 -26.25 21.78
CA GLU A 503 -12.82 -27.31 22.09
C GLU A 503 -11.38 -26.95 21.66
N VAL A 504 -11.22 -26.36 20.47
CA VAL A 504 -9.91 -25.88 19.98
C VAL A 504 -9.38 -24.75 20.85
N ALA A 505 -10.24 -23.84 21.32
CA ALA A 505 -9.85 -22.69 22.10
C ALA A 505 -9.14 -23.04 23.41
N ILE A 506 -9.48 -24.17 24.02
CA ILE A 506 -8.93 -24.64 25.30
C ILE A 506 -8.08 -25.91 25.14
N CYS A 507 -7.65 -26.23 23.91
CA CYS A 507 -6.95 -27.47 23.60
C CYS A 507 -5.64 -27.68 24.35
N ARG A 508 -5.07 -26.59 24.89
CA ARG A 508 -3.79 -26.54 25.58
C ARG A 508 -3.87 -25.58 26.76
N GLU A 509 -3.22 -25.95 27.86
CA GLU A 509 -3.10 -25.09 29.03
C GLU A 509 -2.34 -23.79 28.69
N HIS A 510 -2.80 -22.67 29.25
CA HIS A 510 -2.20 -21.34 29.10
C HIS A 510 -2.05 -20.81 27.66
N CYS A 511 -2.76 -21.39 26.68
CA CYS A 511 -2.75 -20.93 25.29
C CYS A 511 -4.18 -20.93 24.73
N TYR A 512 -4.80 -19.76 24.64
CA TYR A 512 -6.13 -19.62 24.04
C TYR A 512 -6.02 -19.53 22.52
N ILE A 513 -6.74 -20.39 21.78
CA ILE A 513 -6.61 -20.49 20.33
C ILE A 513 -7.90 -20.03 19.63
N PHE A 514 -7.81 -18.98 18.83
CA PHE A 514 -8.93 -18.54 18.01
C PHE A 514 -8.98 -19.35 16.71
N PHE A 515 -10.07 -20.09 16.52
CA PHE A 515 -10.30 -20.91 15.32
C PHE A 515 -11.43 -20.32 14.49
N ARG A 516 -11.10 -19.60 13.42
CA ARG A 516 -12.06 -18.85 12.59
C ARG A 516 -12.69 -19.77 11.56
N ALA A 517 -13.93 -19.48 11.13
CA ALA A 517 -14.66 -20.28 10.15
C ALA A 517 -15.36 -19.40 9.09
N GLY A 518 -14.99 -19.56 7.82
CA GLY A 518 -15.70 -18.99 6.68
C GLY A 518 -16.57 -20.04 5.99
N ILE A 519 -17.81 -19.70 5.67
CA ILE A 519 -18.81 -20.67 5.23
C ILE A 519 -19.37 -20.25 3.87
N TRP A 520 -19.20 -21.08 2.85
CA TRP A 520 -19.98 -20.99 1.62
C TRP A 520 -21.15 -21.97 1.70
N SER A 521 -22.38 -21.48 1.54
CA SER A 521 -23.59 -22.32 1.64
C SER A 521 -24.41 -22.24 0.35
N HIS A 522 -24.81 -23.41 -0.15
CA HIS A 522 -25.67 -23.54 -1.31
C HIS A 522 -27.01 -22.78 -1.11
N ASP A 523 -27.55 -22.83 0.11
CA ASP A 523 -28.82 -22.18 0.45
C ASP A 523 -28.74 -20.65 0.38
N VAL A 524 -27.55 -20.08 0.56
CA VAL A 524 -27.31 -18.63 0.57
C VAL A 524 -27.03 -18.10 -0.84
N MET A 525 -26.17 -18.79 -1.61
CA MET A 525 -25.68 -18.28 -2.90
C MET A 525 -26.55 -18.68 -4.10
N LYS A 526 -27.36 -19.75 -3.99
CA LYS A 526 -28.28 -20.32 -5.00
C LYS A 526 -27.70 -20.69 -6.37
N THR A 527 -26.59 -20.09 -6.75
CA THR A 527 -25.80 -20.35 -7.96
C THR A 527 -24.51 -21.02 -7.53
N VAL A 528 -24.17 -22.14 -8.17
CA VAL A 528 -23.00 -22.95 -7.83
C VAL A 528 -21.90 -22.61 -8.83
N PRO A 529 -20.84 -21.89 -8.43
CA PRO A 529 -19.68 -21.66 -9.28
C PRO A 529 -18.79 -22.93 -9.33
N ASP A 530 -17.64 -22.84 -9.99
CA ASP A 530 -16.68 -23.94 -9.97
C ASP A 530 -16.17 -24.21 -8.54
N LEU A 531 -15.64 -25.43 -8.34
CA LEU A 531 -15.22 -25.88 -7.02
C LEU A 531 -14.11 -25.01 -6.41
N ASP A 532 -13.16 -24.56 -7.24
CA ASP A 532 -12.04 -23.75 -6.77
C ASP A 532 -12.55 -22.38 -6.28
N ALA A 533 -13.53 -21.78 -6.97
CA ALA A 533 -14.21 -20.57 -6.56
C ALA A 533 -15.01 -20.75 -5.25
N ILE A 534 -15.68 -21.88 -5.04
CA ILE A 534 -16.37 -22.17 -3.76
C ILE A 534 -15.36 -22.18 -2.61
N LEU A 535 -14.22 -22.86 -2.79
CA LEU A 535 -13.17 -22.96 -1.78
C LEU A 535 -12.53 -21.61 -1.48
N ASP A 536 -12.26 -20.82 -2.52
CA ASP A 536 -11.73 -19.46 -2.40
C ASP A 536 -12.72 -18.51 -1.74
N ASN A 537 -14.02 -18.65 -2.01
CA ASN A 537 -15.06 -17.84 -1.38
C ASN A 537 -15.23 -18.18 0.10
N ALA A 538 -15.25 -19.48 0.46
CA ALA A 538 -15.27 -19.91 1.85
C ALA A 538 -14.02 -19.43 2.60
N LYS A 539 -12.84 -19.50 1.95
CA LYS A 539 -11.60 -18.97 2.50
C LYS A 539 -11.64 -17.46 2.69
N TYR A 540 -12.12 -16.72 1.69
CA TYR A 540 -12.25 -15.26 1.78
C TYR A 540 -13.15 -14.85 2.95
N ALA A 541 -14.30 -15.49 3.14
CA ALA A 541 -15.16 -15.27 4.31
C ALA A 541 -14.47 -15.62 5.65
N CYS A 542 -13.52 -16.56 5.66
CA CYS A 542 -12.73 -16.86 6.85
C CYS A 542 -11.71 -15.75 7.12
N ASP A 543 -11.08 -15.25 6.06
CA ASP A 543 -10.05 -14.21 6.12
C ASP A 543 -10.62 -12.83 6.50
N THR A 544 -11.89 -12.52 6.19
CA THR A 544 -12.55 -11.28 6.63
C THR A 544 -12.66 -11.16 8.15
N LEU A 545 -12.67 -12.29 8.87
CA LEU A 545 -12.70 -12.34 10.34
C LEU A 545 -11.36 -12.03 11.00
N ARG A 546 -10.30 -11.77 10.23
CA ARG A 546 -8.95 -11.53 10.78
C ARG A 546 -8.94 -10.25 11.61
N ASN A 547 -8.34 -10.31 12.80
CA ASN A 547 -8.29 -9.22 13.79
C ASN A 547 -9.65 -8.79 14.37
N GLN A 548 -10.72 -9.55 14.14
CA GLN A 548 -12.01 -9.33 14.83
C GLN A 548 -12.08 -10.21 16.07
N SER A 549 -12.30 -9.60 17.25
CA SER A 549 -12.42 -10.32 18.52
C SER A 549 -13.85 -10.81 18.82
N VAL A 550 -14.86 -10.30 18.10
CA VAL A 550 -16.28 -10.53 18.39
C VAL A 550 -16.88 -11.67 17.56
N HIS A 551 -16.42 -11.84 16.33
CA HIS A 551 -16.98 -12.82 15.39
C HIS A 551 -15.97 -13.93 15.08
N SER A 552 -16.36 -15.17 15.34
CA SER A 552 -15.56 -16.37 15.04
C SER A 552 -15.99 -17.09 13.76
N MET A 553 -17.12 -16.69 13.15
CA MET A 553 -17.61 -17.28 11.90
C MET A 553 -18.30 -16.25 11.00
N CYS A 554 -18.22 -16.47 9.68
CA CYS A 554 -18.79 -15.60 8.65
C CYS A 554 -19.32 -16.43 7.48
N PHE A 555 -20.52 -16.10 6.98
CA PHE A 555 -21.04 -16.67 5.75
C PHE A 555 -20.60 -15.84 4.55
N TYR A 556 -20.18 -16.51 3.48
CA TYR A 556 -20.06 -15.90 2.17
C TYR A 556 -21.45 -15.56 1.66
N SER A 557 -21.73 -14.27 1.59
CA SER A 557 -23.00 -13.72 1.16
C SER A 557 -22.79 -12.79 -0.04
N PRO A 558 -23.87 -12.42 -0.77
CA PRO A 558 -23.78 -11.40 -1.81
C PRO A 558 -23.18 -10.07 -1.31
N GLN A 559 -23.35 -9.72 -0.03
CA GLN A 559 -22.76 -8.53 0.59
C GLN A 559 -21.23 -8.67 0.72
N VAL A 560 -20.74 -9.83 1.18
CA VAL A 560 -19.29 -10.12 1.29
C VAL A 560 -18.62 -10.15 -0.08
N GLU A 561 -19.30 -10.70 -1.09
CA GLU A 561 -18.86 -10.64 -2.50
C GLU A 561 -18.74 -9.20 -3.00
N GLU A 562 -19.71 -8.34 -2.67
CA GLU A 562 -19.68 -6.93 -3.03
C GLU A 562 -18.50 -6.20 -2.37
N GLU A 563 -18.26 -6.42 -1.07
CA GLU A 563 -17.11 -5.89 -0.34
C GLU A 563 -15.77 -6.36 -0.93
N ARG A 564 -15.69 -7.63 -1.36
CA ARG A 564 -14.52 -8.17 -2.06
C ARG A 564 -14.26 -7.44 -3.36
N LYS A 565 -15.30 -7.23 -4.16
CA LYS A 565 -15.21 -6.49 -5.43
C LYS A 565 -14.81 -5.04 -5.21
N LYS A 566 -15.35 -4.37 -4.19
CA LYS A 566 -14.96 -3.00 -3.80
C LYS A 566 -13.48 -2.95 -3.39
N SER A 567 -13.04 -3.88 -2.54
CA SER A 567 -11.64 -3.96 -2.11
C SER A 567 -10.68 -4.19 -3.28
N ALA A 568 -11.03 -5.12 -4.18
CA ALA A 568 -10.24 -5.38 -5.40
C ALA A 568 -10.20 -4.16 -6.33
N PHE A 569 -11.32 -3.45 -6.48
CA PHE A 569 -11.38 -2.20 -7.24
C PHE A 569 -10.42 -1.16 -6.66
N VAL A 570 -10.45 -0.94 -5.33
CA VAL A 570 -9.54 -0.01 -4.65
C VAL A 570 -8.09 -0.37 -4.94
N LEU A 571 -7.67 -1.62 -4.70
CA LEU A 571 -6.28 -2.04 -4.88
C LEU A 571 -5.76 -1.91 -6.32
N ASN A 572 -6.63 -2.18 -7.30
CA ASN A 572 -6.23 -2.17 -8.71
C ASN A 572 -6.19 -0.76 -9.31
N TYR A 573 -7.10 0.13 -8.91
CA TYR A 573 -7.27 1.44 -9.55
C TYR A 573 -6.79 2.63 -8.72
N PHE A 574 -6.43 2.45 -7.44
CA PHE A 574 -6.04 3.54 -6.56
C PHE A 574 -4.87 4.39 -7.08
N ARG A 575 -3.82 3.75 -7.61
CA ARG A 575 -2.64 4.50 -8.14
C ARG A 575 -3.01 5.31 -9.37
N GLU A 576 -3.75 4.72 -10.29
CA GLU A 576 -4.26 5.42 -11.47
C GLU A 576 -5.18 6.58 -11.09
N ALA A 577 -6.01 6.40 -10.05
CA ALA A 577 -6.90 7.44 -9.55
C ALA A 577 -6.14 8.64 -8.97
N LEU A 578 -5.01 8.41 -8.29
CA LEU A 578 -4.12 9.50 -7.85
C LEU A 578 -3.50 10.24 -9.04
N ASP A 579 -2.98 9.51 -10.03
CA ASP A 579 -2.32 10.09 -11.20
C ASP A 579 -3.30 10.89 -12.10
N LYS A 580 -4.55 10.44 -12.18
CA LYS A 580 -5.63 11.10 -12.94
C LYS A 580 -6.40 12.14 -12.14
N GLU A 581 -5.96 12.46 -10.92
CA GLU A 581 -6.64 13.40 -10.00
C GLU A 581 -8.13 13.09 -9.77
N GLN A 582 -8.50 11.80 -9.77
CA GLN A 582 -9.87 11.34 -9.46
C GLN A 582 -10.19 11.36 -7.96
N ILE A 583 -9.16 11.54 -7.13
CA ILE A 583 -9.32 11.77 -5.70
C ILE A 583 -9.33 13.27 -5.48
N GLU A 584 -10.50 13.78 -5.10
CA GLU A 584 -10.73 15.18 -4.76
C GLU A 584 -10.60 15.38 -3.25
N VAL A 585 -10.37 16.63 -2.83
CA VAL A 585 -10.38 17.02 -1.42
C VAL A 585 -11.55 17.92 -1.12
N TYR A 586 -12.24 17.61 -0.04
CA TYR A 586 -13.35 18.36 0.51
C TYR A 586 -12.89 18.98 1.83
N PHE A 587 -13.50 20.08 2.21
CA PHE A 587 -13.15 20.87 3.37
C PHE A 587 -14.36 20.92 4.30
N GLN A 588 -14.16 20.59 5.57
CA GLN A 588 -15.18 20.79 6.59
C GLN A 588 -14.76 21.92 7.54
N PRO A 589 -15.59 22.94 7.76
CA PRO A 589 -15.23 24.06 8.62
C PRO A 589 -15.22 23.65 10.09
N ILE A 590 -14.21 24.13 10.81
CA ILE A 590 -14.12 24.07 12.26
C ILE A 590 -14.37 25.47 12.81
N ILE A 591 -15.41 25.59 13.63
CA ILE A 591 -15.96 26.86 14.10
C ILE A 591 -15.65 27.01 15.59
N GLY A 592 -15.20 28.20 16.02
CA GLY A 592 -15.01 28.47 17.44
C GLY A 592 -16.35 28.54 18.17
N THR A 593 -16.54 27.73 19.21
CA THR A 593 -17.83 27.55 19.87
C THR A 593 -18.41 28.86 20.41
N MET A 594 -17.54 29.66 21.05
CA MET A 594 -17.90 30.97 21.62
C MET A 594 -17.96 32.07 20.58
N SER A 595 -16.95 32.14 19.70
CA SER A 595 -16.82 33.21 18.70
C SER A 595 -17.89 33.11 17.60
N LYS A 596 -18.36 31.89 17.30
CA LYS A 596 -19.20 31.54 16.13
C LYS A 596 -18.54 31.93 14.79
N LYS A 597 -17.21 31.94 14.76
CA LYS A 597 -16.39 32.28 13.59
C LYS A 597 -15.55 31.09 13.15
N CYS A 598 -15.21 31.03 11.88
CA CYS A 598 -14.33 30.02 11.33
C CYS A 598 -12.93 30.15 11.90
N ARG A 599 -12.36 29.00 12.29
CA ARG A 599 -11.01 28.86 12.84
C ARG A 599 -10.11 28.04 11.94
N GLY A 600 -10.67 27.08 11.22
CA GLY A 600 -9.91 26.26 10.28
C GLY A 600 -10.79 25.32 9.49
N TYR A 601 -10.13 24.46 8.71
CA TYR A 601 -10.78 23.45 7.88
C TYR A 601 -10.09 22.11 8.04
N GLU A 602 -10.86 21.04 8.18
CA GLU A 602 -10.37 19.68 8.01
C GLU A 602 -10.41 19.28 6.54
N VAL A 603 -9.31 18.74 6.02
CA VAL A 603 -9.20 18.28 4.64
C VAL A 603 -9.50 16.79 4.57
N LEU A 604 -10.54 16.44 3.82
CA LEU A 604 -11.09 15.11 3.72
C LEU A 604 -11.08 14.63 2.27
N SER A 605 -10.56 13.43 2.02
CA SER A 605 -10.54 12.86 0.67
C SER A 605 -11.91 12.37 0.22
N ARG A 606 -12.21 12.51 -1.08
CA ARG A 606 -13.39 11.94 -1.74
C ARG A 606 -12.95 11.34 -3.07
N TRP A 607 -13.23 10.05 -3.28
CA TRP A 607 -12.84 9.40 -4.53
C TRP A 607 -14.01 9.47 -5.52
N VAL A 608 -13.88 10.32 -6.53
CA VAL A 608 -14.88 10.49 -7.59
C VAL A 608 -14.55 9.53 -8.73
N VAL A 609 -15.37 8.49 -8.90
CA VAL A 609 -15.19 7.51 -9.97
C VAL A 609 -16.11 7.87 -11.15
N PRO A 610 -15.55 8.18 -12.33
CA PRO A 610 -16.34 8.53 -13.50
C PRO A 610 -17.39 7.45 -13.83
N GLY A 611 -18.67 7.86 -13.91
CA GLY A 611 -19.79 6.98 -14.22
C GLY A 611 -20.27 6.06 -13.09
N LYS A 612 -19.58 6.01 -11.93
CA LYS A 612 -19.98 5.19 -10.76
C LYS A 612 -20.32 6.00 -9.51
N GLY A 613 -20.03 7.30 -9.49
CA GLY A 613 -20.32 8.18 -8.35
C GLY A 613 -19.14 8.32 -7.40
N VAL A 614 -19.41 8.76 -6.17
CA VAL A 614 -18.38 9.02 -5.15
C VAL A 614 -18.22 7.79 -4.25
N PHE A 615 -17.02 7.22 -4.22
CA PHE A 615 -16.63 6.19 -3.27
C PHE A 615 -16.40 6.84 -1.89
N SER A 616 -17.06 6.30 -0.87
CA SER A 616 -16.96 6.85 0.49
C SER A 616 -15.59 6.52 1.12
N PRO A 617 -14.98 7.44 1.90
CA PRO A 617 -13.75 7.14 2.66
C PRO A 617 -13.80 5.83 3.44
N GLY A 618 -14.94 5.50 4.05
CA GLY A 618 -15.13 4.24 4.77
C GLY A 618 -15.05 2.98 3.89
N GLU A 619 -15.16 3.11 2.57
CA GLU A 619 -15.06 1.98 1.64
C GLU A 619 -13.62 1.72 1.16
N TYR A 620 -12.77 2.76 1.07
CA TYR A 620 -11.41 2.61 0.52
C TYR A 620 -10.29 2.81 1.53
N ILE A 621 -10.43 3.67 2.55
CA ILE A 621 -9.39 3.88 3.57
C ILE A 621 -9.03 2.57 4.28
N PRO A 622 -9.99 1.75 4.79
CA PRO A 622 -9.66 0.49 5.46
C PRO A 622 -8.92 -0.52 4.56
N VAL A 623 -9.16 -0.44 3.23
CA VAL A 623 -8.47 -1.30 2.25
C VAL A 623 -7.03 -0.83 2.05
N LEU A 624 -6.81 0.49 2.00
CA LEU A 624 -5.49 1.09 1.88
C LEU A 624 -4.64 0.88 3.14
N GLU A 625 -5.25 0.93 4.32
CA GLU A 625 -4.58 0.60 5.59
C GLU A 625 -4.12 -0.86 5.61
N LYS A 626 -5.01 -1.81 5.25
CA LYS A 626 -4.68 -3.24 5.18
C LYS A 626 -3.56 -3.56 4.17
N SER A 627 -3.44 -2.76 3.11
CA SER A 627 -2.41 -2.90 2.08
C SER A 627 -1.16 -2.05 2.32
N TYR A 628 -1.11 -1.28 3.42
CA TYR A 628 -0.03 -0.33 3.74
C TYR A 628 0.21 0.74 2.65
N ASP A 629 -0.78 1.02 1.81
CA ASP A 629 -0.72 2.03 0.74
C ASP A 629 -1.41 3.36 1.15
N ILE A 630 -1.95 3.45 2.37
CA ILE A 630 -2.66 4.62 2.90
C ILE A 630 -1.80 5.90 2.91
N TYR A 631 -0.51 5.81 3.22
CA TYR A 631 0.38 6.99 3.21
C TYR A 631 0.42 7.70 1.85
N LYS A 632 0.17 7.00 0.74
CA LYS A 632 0.12 7.63 -0.58
C LYS A 632 -1.07 8.56 -0.72
N LEU A 633 -2.21 8.18 -0.13
CA LEU A 633 -3.41 9.02 -0.06
C LEU A 633 -3.12 10.22 0.83
N ASP A 634 -2.60 10.01 2.03
CA ASP A 634 -2.46 11.10 3.01
C ASP A 634 -1.42 12.13 2.57
N LEU A 635 -0.33 11.70 1.94
CA LEU A 635 0.63 12.62 1.32
C LEU A 635 0.04 13.35 0.10
N TYR A 636 -0.88 12.73 -0.64
CA TYR A 636 -1.61 13.39 -1.72
C TYR A 636 -2.58 14.43 -1.17
N VAL A 637 -3.34 14.10 -0.11
CA VAL A 637 -4.22 15.02 0.61
C VAL A 637 -3.41 16.19 1.17
N LEU A 638 -2.23 15.93 1.76
CA LEU A 638 -1.32 16.98 2.24
C LEU A 638 -0.87 17.92 1.13
N ARG A 639 -0.53 17.41 -0.07
CA ARG A 639 -0.19 18.26 -1.23
C ARG A 639 -1.37 19.15 -1.61
N LYS A 640 -2.58 18.60 -1.70
CA LYS A 640 -3.80 19.38 -1.99
C LYS A 640 -4.14 20.37 -0.87
N ALA A 641 -3.85 20.04 0.39
CA ALA A 641 -3.96 20.97 1.51
C ALA A 641 -2.95 22.13 1.40
N CYS A 642 -1.72 21.86 1.00
CA CYS A 642 -0.71 22.90 0.74
C CYS A 642 -1.12 23.82 -0.42
N GLU A 643 -1.67 23.26 -1.50
CA GLU A 643 -2.25 24.02 -2.61
C GLU A 643 -3.44 24.89 -2.17
N PHE A 644 -4.30 24.37 -1.29
CA PHE A 644 -5.39 25.12 -0.70
C PHE A 644 -4.87 26.31 0.13
N VAL A 645 -3.90 26.08 1.03
CA VAL A 645 -3.30 27.14 1.85
C VAL A 645 -2.65 28.23 0.99
N GLN A 646 -2.00 27.87 -0.12
CA GLN A 646 -1.43 28.87 -1.03
C GLN A 646 -2.47 29.80 -1.64
N LYS A 647 -3.70 29.30 -1.87
CA LYS A 647 -4.83 30.08 -2.44
C LYS A 647 -5.48 31.03 -1.42
N LEU A 648 -5.17 30.89 -0.13
CA LEU A 648 -5.63 31.79 0.92
C LEU A 648 -4.85 33.11 0.86
N ASP A 649 -5.52 34.22 1.20
CA ASP A 649 -4.84 35.50 1.37
C ASP A 649 -3.96 35.51 2.64
N GLU A 650 -3.15 36.55 2.81
CA GLU A 650 -2.20 36.64 3.94
C GLU A 650 -2.89 36.79 5.31
N GLU A 651 -4.08 37.40 5.35
CA GLU A 651 -4.85 37.53 6.60
C GLU A 651 -5.46 36.18 7.00
N GLN A 652 -6.00 35.46 6.03
CA GLN A 652 -6.50 34.09 6.16
C GLN A 652 -5.38 33.15 6.63
N LYS A 653 -4.20 33.17 5.97
CA LYS A 653 -3.03 32.34 6.37
C LYS A 653 -2.57 32.60 7.81
N LYS A 654 -2.73 33.84 8.29
CA LYS A 654 -2.33 34.22 9.65
C LYS A 654 -3.31 33.69 10.71
N ASN A 655 -4.60 33.64 10.37
CA ASN A 655 -5.68 33.42 11.34
C ASN A 655 -6.32 32.03 11.28
N LEU A 656 -6.31 31.38 10.12
CA LEU A 656 -6.88 30.06 9.92
C LEU A 656 -5.89 28.93 10.21
N PHE A 657 -6.44 27.74 10.33
CA PHE A 657 -5.69 26.51 10.28
C PHE A 657 -6.25 25.49 9.30
N VAL A 658 -5.42 24.53 8.96
CA VAL A 658 -5.81 23.40 8.12
C VAL A 658 -5.39 22.12 8.82
N SER A 659 -6.32 21.17 8.97
CA SER A 659 -6.03 19.86 9.53
C SER A 659 -6.10 18.75 8.49
N PHE A 660 -5.28 17.72 8.69
CA PHE A 660 -5.26 16.52 7.86
C PHE A 660 -4.94 15.30 8.72
N ASN A 661 -5.46 14.15 8.30
CA ASN A 661 -5.36 12.90 9.03
C ASN A 661 -4.11 12.10 8.67
N LEU A 662 -3.54 11.43 9.67
CA LEU A 662 -2.53 10.39 9.52
C LEU A 662 -2.94 9.14 10.31
N SER A 663 -2.95 8.01 9.63
CA SER A 663 -3.20 6.70 10.20
C SER A 663 -1.96 6.13 10.90
N ARG A 664 -2.17 5.10 11.75
CA ARG A 664 -1.08 4.32 12.36
C ARG A 664 -0.14 3.71 11.31
N HIS A 665 -0.69 3.26 10.19
CA HIS A 665 0.06 2.54 9.16
C HIS A 665 1.02 3.45 8.41
N ASP A 666 0.79 4.77 8.41
CA ASP A 666 1.69 5.74 7.82
C ASP A 666 3.04 5.75 8.53
N PHE A 667 2.99 5.87 9.87
CA PHE A 667 4.18 5.84 10.72
C PHE A 667 4.96 4.52 10.62
N GLN A 668 4.28 3.43 10.27
CA GLN A 668 4.90 2.12 10.08
C GLN A 668 5.47 1.93 8.67
N ALA A 669 4.89 2.58 7.66
CA ALA A 669 5.27 2.41 6.27
C ALA A 669 6.53 3.21 5.90
N ILE A 670 6.63 4.47 6.35
CA ILE A 670 7.71 5.39 5.98
C ILE A 670 8.08 6.35 7.14
N ASP A 671 9.18 7.09 6.98
CA ASP A 671 9.52 8.23 7.88
C ASP A 671 8.60 9.43 7.59
N ILE A 672 7.37 9.33 8.08
CA ILE A 672 6.30 10.30 7.87
C ILE A 672 6.69 11.72 8.30
N PRO A 673 7.33 11.95 9.47
CA PRO A 673 7.74 13.29 9.86
C PRO A 673 8.66 13.99 8.85
N GLU A 674 9.60 13.28 8.21
CA GLU A 674 10.44 13.89 7.17
C GLU A 674 9.68 14.12 5.87
N GLU A 675 8.77 13.21 5.52
CA GLU A 675 8.01 13.30 4.28
C GLU A 675 7.02 14.46 4.30
N VAL A 676 6.28 14.61 5.41
CA VAL A 676 5.40 15.76 5.67
C VAL A 676 6.20 17.05 5.60
N ASP A 677 7.36 17.10 6.26
CA ASP A 677 8.22 18.27 6.29
C ASP A 677 8.76 18.64 4.92
N ARG A 678 9.16 17.64 4.13
CA ARG A 678 9.62 17.81 2.76
C ARG A 678 8.54 18.39 1.87
N ILE A 679 7.31 17.88 1.95
CA ILE A 679 6.18 18.38 1.14
C ILE A 679 5.89 19.82 1.54
N VAL A 680 5.60 20.08 2.81
CA VAL A 680 5.21 21.44 3.26
C VAL A 680 6.33 22.46 3.02
N SER A 681 7.60 22.09 3.22
CA SER A 681 8.74 23.00 2.98
C SER A 681 8.97 23.33 1.51
N SER A 682 8.34 22.60 0.58
CA SER A 682 8.36 22.95 -0.85
C SER A 682 7.36 24.06 -1.21
N TYR A 683 6.49 24.45 -0.27
CA TYR A 683 5.52 25.53 -0.40
C TYR A 683 5.93 26.70 0.54
N PRO A 684 5.71 27.97 0.16
CA PRO A 684 6.03 29.13 1.00
C PRO A 684 4.94 29.36 2.07
N ILE A 685 4.75 28.38 2.95
CA ILE A 685 3.67 28.37 3.95
C ILE A 685 4.20 28.09 5.36
N PRO A 686 3.67 28.76 6.40
CA PRO A 686 4.13 28.55 7.77
C PRO A 686 3.65 27.19 8.29
N LYS A 687 4.56 26.34 8.77
CA LYS A 687 4.24 24.99 9.31
C LYS A 687 3.18 25.01 10.41
N SER A 688 3.16 26.08 11.22
CA SER A 688 2.21 26.28 12.31
C SER A 688 0.74 26.43 11.86
N ILE A 689 0.46 26.52 10.56
CA ILE A 689 -0.90 26.50 10.02
C ILE A 689 -1.50 25.08 10.03
N PHE A 690 -0.66 24.05 10.01
CA PHE A 690 -1.11 22.66 9.93
C PHE A 690 -1.33 22.04 11.30
N ARG A 691 -2.46 21.33 11.43
CA ARG A 691 -2.78 20.44 12.55
C ARG A 691 -2.76 19.02 12.00
N VAL A 692 -1.95 18.17 12.58
CA VAL A 692 -1.84 16.77 12.19
C VAL A 692 -2.76 15.98 13.12
N GLU A 693 -3.77 15.35 12.56
CA GLU A 693 -4.74 14.55 13.31
C GLU A 693 -4.28 13.09 13.31
N VAL A 694 -4.17 12.50 14.49
CA VAL A 694 -3.71 11.12 14.68
C VAL A 694 -4.69 10.40 15.59
N THR A 695 -5.27 9.29 15.12
CA THR A 695 -6.29 8.56 15.88
C THR A 695 -5.74 8.03 17.21
N GLU A 696 -6.60 7.99 18.25
CA GLU A 696 -6.23 7.48 19.58
C GLU A 696 -5.60 6.08 19.49
N SER A 697 -6.17 5.21 18.65
CA SER A 697 -5.70 3.83 18.44
C SER A 697 -4.30 3.74 17.80
N ALA A 698 -3.89 4.77 17.04
CA ALA A 698 -2.55 4.87 16.50
C ALA A 698 -1.51 5.18 17.58
N LEU A 699 -1.90 5.93 18.61
CA LEU A 699 -1.03 6.34 19.72
C LEU A 699 -0.95 5.27 20.84
N ALA A 700 -1.72 4.19 20.75
CA ALA A 700 -1.67 3.11 21.74
C ALA A 700 -0.44 2.18 21.53
N ASP A 701 0.44 2.16 22.53
CA ASP A 701 1.55 1.21 22.74
C ASP A 701 2.57 1.08 21.57
N ASP A 702 3.10 2.20 21.06
CA ASP A 702 4.23 2.20 20.12
C ASP A 702 5.25 3.33 20.40
N ASP A 703 6.41 2.96 20.95
CA ASP A 703 7.51 3.89 21.25
C ASP A 703 8.01 4.66 20.02
N ASN A 704 7.87 4.10 18.81
CA ASN A 704 8.32 4.77 17.58
C ASN A 704 7.37 5.90 17.21
N ILE A 705 6.05 5.66 17.27
CA ILE A 705 5.03 6.67 16.97
C ILE A 705 5.16 7.86 17.93
N ARG A 706 5.44 7.62 19.22
CA ARG A 706 5.71 8.71 20.18
C ARG A 706 6.88 9.60 19.77
N ARG A 707 7.96 9.00 19.28
CA ARG A 707 9.13 9.76 18.79
C ARG A 707 8.76 10.58 17.56
N ASP A 708 7.97 10.02 16.65
CA ASP A 708 7.58 10.68 15.41
C ASP A 708 6.59 11.84 15.64
N VAL A 709 5.62 11.67 16.53
CA VAL A 709 4.76 12.76 17.01
C VAL A 709 5.59 13.89 17.61
N SER A 710 6.56 13.56 18.46
CA SER A 710 7.47 14.54 19.06
C SER A 710 8.31 15.26 18.00
N ARG A 711 8.73 14.56 16.93
CA ARG A 711 9.49 15.14 15.81
C ARG A 711 8.64 16.10 15.00
N LEU A 712 7.38 15.77 14.70
CA LEU A 712 6.44 16.66 14.02
C LEU A 712 6.28 17.97 14.81
N ARG A 713 6.06 17.90 16.12
CA ARG A 713 5.94 19.10 16.95
C ARG A 713 7.21 19.95 16.97
N LYS A 714 8.37 19.33 17.13
CA LYS A 714 9.67 20.03 17.06
C LYS A 714 9.92 20.72 15.72
N LYS A 715 9.37 20.20 14.61
CA LYS A 715 9.44 20.84 13.28
C LYS A 715 8.46 22.03 13.13
N GLY A 716 7.54 22.24 14.08
CA GLY A 716 6.63 23.38 14.13
C GLY A 716 5.18 23.07 13.74
N TYR A 717 4.82 21.79 13.61
CA TYR A 717 3.44 21.34 13.42
C TYR A 717 2.71 21.25 14.75
N LYS A 718 1.38 21.44 14.75
CA LYS A 718 0.54 21.04 15.88
C LYS A 718 0.02 19.63 15.67
N VAL A 719 -0.10 18.84 16.74
CA VAL A 719 -0.63 17.48 16.68
C VAL A 719 -1.88 17.37 17.54
N TRP A 720 -2.95 16.85 16.96
CA TRP A 720 -4.23 16.58 17.61
C TRP A 720 -4.49 15.09 17.69
N VAL A 721 -5.09 14.66 18.81
CA VAL A 721 -5.57 13.29 18.97
C VAL A 721 -7.00 13.21 18.44
N ASP A 722 -7.23 12.32 17.49
CA ASP A 722 -8.53 12.09 16.88
C ASP A 722 -9.27 10.90 17.52
N ASP A 723 -10.59 10.85 17.39
CA ASP A 723 -11.50 9.86 18.03
C ASP A 723 -11.32 9.72 19.56
N PHE A 724 -10.96 10.80 20.25
CA PHE A 724 -10.58 10.76 21.66
C PHE A 724 -11.75 10.34 22.56
N GLY A 725 -11.54 9.29 23.36
CA GLY A 725 -12.50 8.77 24.34
C GLY A 725 -13.29 7.55 23.85
N SER A 726 -13.17 7.16 22.58
CA SER A 726 -13.80 5.95 22.04
C SER A 726 -13.07 4.65 22.45
N GLY A 727 -11.80 4.76 22.90
CA GLY A 727 -10.91 3.64 23.22
C GLY A 727 -10.74 3.33 24.72
N VAL A 728 -10.07 2.20 25.02
CA VAL A 728 -9.82 1.71 26.39
C VAL A 728 -8.65 2.46 27.08
N SER A 729 -7.94 3.35 26.40
CA SER A 729 -6.67 3.93 26.88
C SER A 729 -6.48 5.44 26.68
N SER A 730 -7.56 6.22 26.50
CA SER A 730 -7.49 7.66 26.22
C SER A 730 -6.64 8.45 27.22
N LEU A 731 -6.73 8.13 28.51
CA LEU A 731 -5.91 8.78 29.56
C LEU A 731 -4.42 8.43 29.50
N ASN A 732 -4.09 7.21 29.04
CA ASN A 732 -2.69 6.81 28.88
C ASN A 732 -2.04 7.57 27.71
N VAL A 733 -2.80 7.86 26.66
CA VAL A 733 -2.32 8.67 25.53
C VAL A 733 -1.94 10.07 26.01
N LEU A 734 -2.84 10.76 26.71
CA LEU A 734 -2.55 12.10 27.23
C LEU A 734 -1.37 12.15 28.21
N ARG A 735 -1.12 11.06 28.96
CA ARG A 735 0.02 10.97 29.87
C ARG A 735 1.36 10.77 29.15
N GLN A 736 1.37 10.06 28.02
CA GLN A 736 2.60 9.61 27.36
C GLN A 736 3.01 10.48 26.18
N TYR A 737 2.05 11.17 25.56
CA TYR A 737 2.26 11.96 24.35
C TYR A 737 2.11 13.44 24.65
N ASP A 738 3.06 14.22 24.14
CA ASP A 738 3.02 15.67 24.20
C ASP A 738 2.30 16.15 22.93
N VAL A 739 0.99 16.42 23.05
CA VAL A 739 0.06 16.81 21.98
C VAL A 739 -0.51 18.21 22.24
N ASP A 740 -1.10 18.84 21.23
CA ASP A 740 -1.59 20.23 21.31
C ASP A 740 -3.12 20.34 21.39
N GLY A 741 -3.84 19.23 21.22
CA GLY A 741 -5.30 19.22 21.25
C GLY A 741 -5.90 17.83 21.09
N ALA A 742 -7.21 17.74 21.28
CA ALA A 742 -7.99 16.51 21.19
C ALA A 742 -9.35 16.77 20.51
N LYS A 743 -9.76 15.87 19.62
CA LYS A 743 -11.08 15.86 18.99
C LYS A 743 -11.94 14.80 19.67
N LEU A 744 -13.08 15.22 20.22
CA LEU A 744 -14.03 14.37 20.92
C LEU A 744 -15.06 13.79 19.96
N ASP A 745 -15.12 12.46 19.92
CA ASP A 745 -15.97 11.67 19.00
C ASP A 745 -17.48 11.97 19.20
N MET A 746 -18.22 11.98 18.09
CA MET A 746 -19.67 12.14 18.02
C MET A 746 -20.46 11.18 18.94
N LYS A 747 -19.97 9.96 19.17
CA LYS A 747 -20.61 8.94 20.02
C LYS A 747 -20.84 9.41 21.45
N PHE A 748 -20.07 10.40 21.93
CA PHE A 748 -20.33 10.99 23.24
C PHE A 748 -21.62 11.80 23.26
N LEU A 749 -21.95 12.46 22.14
CA LEU A 749 -23.17 13.23 21.97
C LEU A 749 -24.38 12.37 21.60
N GLU A 750 -24.18 11.10 21.22
CA GLU A 750 -25.26 10.13 21.11
C GLU A 750 -25.86 9.92 22.52
N ASP A 751 -27.20 9.99 22.62
CA ASP A 751 -27.94 9.78 23.87
C ASP A 751 -27.66 10.76 25.05
N PHE A 752 -27.04 11.92 24.81
CA PHE A 752 -26.76 12.88 25.90
C PHE A 752 -28.03 13.44 26.58
N GLU A 753 -29.16 13.49 25.86
CA GLU A 753 -30.46 13.91 26.42
C GLU A 753 -31.11 12.81 27.28
N SER A 754 -30.90 11.53 26.95
CA SER A 754 -31.54 10.40 27.64
C SER A 754 -30.73 9.91 28.85
N SER A 755 -29.41 10.15 28.86
CA SER A 755 -28.50 9.71 29.91
C SER A 755 -28.09 10.85 30.84
N LYS A 756 -28.36 10.71 32.15
CA LYS A 756 -27.82 11.65 33.17
C LYS A 756 -26.30 11.59 33.33
N LYS A 757 -25.64 10.52 32.84
CA LYS A 757 -24.21 10.29 33.02
C LYS A 757 -23.37 10.86 31.87
N SER A 758 -23.86 10.80 30.63
CA SER A 758 -23.08 11.23 29.46
C SER A 758 -22.65 12.71 29.55
N PRO A 759 -23.54 13.67 29.88
CA PRO A 759 -23.16 15.07 30.03
C PRO A 759 -22.03 15.32 31.05
N LEU A 760 -22.08 14.61 32.19
CA LEU A 760 -21.05 14.70 33.24
C LEU A 760 -19.70 14.16 32.78
N ILE A 761 -19.69 13.08 31.99
CA ILE A 761 -18.45 12.50 31.45
C ILE A 761 -17.80 13.49 30.48
N ILE A 762 -18.57 14.04 29.54
CA ILE A 762 -18.07 14.99 28.54
C ILE A 762 -17.51 16.24 29.21
N GLN A 763 -18.24 16.80 30.17
CA GLN A 763 -17.79 17.97 30.93
C GLN A 763 -16.45 17.71 31.63
N ASN A 764 -16.29 16.55 32.26
CA ASN A 764 -15.04 16.19 32.95
C ASN A 764 -13.89 15.92 31.96
N ILE A 765 -14.16 15.35 30.79
CA ILE A 765 -13.15 15.14 29.75
C ILE A 765 -12.66 16.49 29.21
N ILE A 766 -13.56 17.40 28.85
CA ILE A 766 -13.22 18.76 28.40
C ILE A 766 -12.38 19.47 29.46
N HIS A 767 -12.81 19.40 30.73
CA HIS A 767 -12.08 19.98 31.85
C HIS A 767 -10.67 19.39 32.00
N LEU A 768 -10.52 18.06 31.89
CA LEU A 768 -9.22 17.41 31.95
C LEU A 768 -8.30 17.87 30.82
N CYS A 769 -8.81 17.95 29.58
CA CYS A 769 -8.06 18.47 28.45
C CYS A 769 -7.56 19.91 28.70
N HIS A 770 -8.41 20.77 29.27
CA HIS A 770 -8.02 22.13 29.64
C HIS A 770 -6.98 22.19 30.75
N VAL A 771 -7.06 21.32 31.76
CA VAL A 771 -6.02 21.19 32.81
C VAL A 771 -4.66 20.81 32.20
N LEU A 772 -4.67 20.08 31.09
CA LEU A 772 -3.49 19.67 30.33
C LEU A 772 -3.09 20.67 29.22
N ASP A 773 -3.70 21.86 29.17
CA ASP A 773 -3.45 22.90 28.16
C ASP A 773 -3.71 22.44 26.70
N LEU A 774 -4.72 21.58 26.53
CA LEU A 774 -5.12 21.03 25.23
C LEU A 774 -6.33 21.78 24.65
N GLU A 775 -6.26 22.13 23.36
CA GLU A 775 -7.39 22.66 22.60
C GLU A 775 -8.38 21.53 22.27
N VAL A 776 -9.67 21.71 22.57
CA VAL A 776 -10.70 20.68 22.39
C VAL A 776 -11.63 21.01 21.24
N VAL A 777 -11.71 20.10 20.27
CA VAL A 777 -12.74 20.11 19.22
C VAL A 777 -13.81 19.10 19.60
N VAL A 778 -15.08 19.50 19.58
CA VAL A 778 -16.19 18.55 19.72
C VAL A 778 -16.76 18.26 18.33
N GLU A 779 -16.73 16.99 17.94
CA GLU A 779 -17.20 16.54 16.64
C GLU A 779 -18.65 16.07 16.67
N GLY A 780 -19.26 15.97 15.48
CA GLY A 780 -20.60 15.45 15.32
C GLY A 780 -21.69 16.30 15.96
N VAL A 781 -21.48 17.62 16.06
CA VAL A 781 -22.53 18.54 16.50
C VAL A 781 -23.52 18.75 15.35
N GLU A 782 -24.75 18.27 15.52
CA GLU A 782 -25.79 18.27 14.47
C GLU A 782 -26.93 19.24 14.76
N ASN A 783 -27.22 19.53 16.04
CA ASN A 783 -28.36 20.36 16.43
C ASN A 783 -28.01 21.46 17.45
N GLN A 784 -28.93 22.42 17.62
CA GLN A 784 -28.71 23.58 18.48
C GLN A 784 -28.54 23.21 19.96
N LYS A 785 -29.26 22.19 20.47
CA LYS A 785 -29.14 21.76 21.86
C LYS A 785 -27.75 21.20 22.17
N GLN A 786 -27.19 20.39 21.25
CA GLN A 786 -25.82 19.89 21.36
C GLN A 786 -24.81 21.05 21.38
N LEU A 787 -24.98 22.06 20.51
CA LEU A 787 -24.15 23.25 20.50
C LEU A 787 -24.22 24.01 21.85
N ASP A 788 -25.42 24.24 22.38
CA ASP A 788 -25.59 24.92 23.66
C ASP A 788 -24.95 24.13 24.82
N PHE A 789 -25.04 22.80 24.78
CA PHE A 789 -24.38 21.90 25.73
C PHE A 789 -22.85 21.98 25.64
N VAL A 790 -22.27 21.95 24.45
CA VAL A 790 -20.82 22.09 24.24
C VAL A 790 -20.33 23.47 24.71
N GLN A 791 -21.09 24.53 24.42
CA GLN A 791 -20.81 25.88 24.93
C GLN A 791 -20.79 25.90 26.45
N LYS A 792 -21.81 25.32 27.09
CA LYS A 792 -21.90 25.22 28.54
C LYS A 792 -20.69 24.50 29.15
N CYS A 793 -20.28 23.38 28.57
CA CYS A 793 -19.10 22.63 29.02
C CYS A 793 -17.78 23.38 28.82
N GLY A 794 -17.75 24.36 27.92
CA GLY A 794 -16.57 25.16 27.63
C GLY A 794 -15.74 24.66 26.45
N GLY A 795 -16.30 23.82 25.58
CA GLY A 795 -15.57 23.34 24.39
C GLY A 795 -15.06 24.49 23.52
N ASP A 796 -13.83 24.38 23.03
CA ASP A 796 -13.15 25.49 22.33
C ASP A 796 -13.64 25.65 20.90
N LEU A 797 -13.71 24.51 20.20
CA LEU A 797 -14.04 24.40 18.79
C LEU A 797 -15.14 23.35 18.59
N ILE A 798 -15.93 23.51 17.53
CA ILE A 798 -16.90 22.51 17.10
C ILE A 798 -16.79 22.21 15.61
N GLN A 799 -17.14 20.97 15.28
CA GLN A 799 -17.24 20.46 13.93
C GLN A 799 -18.48 19.56 13.82
N GLY A 800 -19.26 19.73 12.75
CA GLY A 800 -20.45 18.92 12.54
C GLY A 800 -21.47 19.55 11.60
N PHE A 801 -22.55 18.81 11.34
CA PHE A 801 -23.57 19.17 10.34
C PHE A 801 -24.42 20.37 10.75
N ILE A 802 -24.36 20.83 12.00
CA ILE A 802 -25.02 22.06 12.45
C ILE A 802 -24.64 23.28 11.59
N TYR A 803 -23.39 23.33 11.11
CA TYR A 803 -22.90 24.42 10.26
C TYR A 803 -22.65 23.98 8.82
N SER A 804 -21.97 22.86 8.61
CA SER A 804 -21.71 22.37 7.26
C SER A 804 -21.23 20.92 7.26
N ALA A 805 -21.73 20.14 6.29
CA ALA A 805 -21.09 18.91 5.87
C ALA A 805 -19.77 19.23 5.10
N PRO A 806 -18.88 18.25 4.89
CA PRO A 806 -17.71 18.44 4.04
C PRO A 806 -18.11 18.88 2.63
N GLN A 807 -17.48 19.93 2.11
CA GLN A 807 -17.82 20.53 0.79
C GLN A 807 -16.57 20.77 -0.05
N SER A 808 -16.72 20.80 -1.38
CA SER A 808 -15.62 21.16 -2.28
C SER A 808 -15.21 22.62 -2.12
N LEU A 809 -14.01 22.96 -2.58
CA LEU A 809 -13.47 24.32 -2.49
C LEU A 809 -14.36 25.36 -3.18
N ASP A 810 -14.99 25.00 -4.30
CA ASP A 810 -15.84 25.93 -5.05
C ASP A 810 -17.10 26.30 -4.27
N VAL A 811 -17.67 25.35 -3.52
CA VAL A 811 -18.85 25.62 -2.70
C VAL A 811 -18.47 26.37 -1.43
N ILE A 812 -17.38 25.97 -0.76
CA ILE A 812 -17.03 26.52 0.55
C ILE A 812 -16.66 28.01 0.50
N ARG A 813 -16.14 28.49 -0.64
CA ARG A 813 -15.82 29.91 -0.89
C ARG A 813 -17.03 30.84 -0.89
N HIS A 814 -18.22 30.29 -1.10
CA HIS A 814 -19.46 31.06 -1.13
C HIS A 814 -20.27 30.93 0.17
N GLN A 815 -19.74 30.23 1.18
CA GLN A 815 -20.39 30.06 2.47
C GLN A 815 -20.12 31.25 3.39
N TRP A 816 -21.08 31.56 4.27
CA TRP A 816 -21.00 32.69 5.20
C TRP A 816 -19.77 32.67 6.12
N PHE A 817 -19.23 31.48 6.40
CA PHE A 817 -18.09 31.31 7.29
C PHE A 817 -16.73 31.51 6.60
N TRP A 818 -16.68 31.61 5.26
CA TRP A 818 -15.45 31.84 4.50
C TRP A 818 -14.81 33.19 4.85
N ASP A 819 -15.62 34.25 4.93
CA ASP A 819 -15.17 35.60 5.31
C ASP A 819 -15.28 35.86 6.82
N SER A 820 -15.93 34.95 7.57
CA SER A 820 -16.15 35.09 9.01
C SER A 820 -15.01 34.49 9.83
N ILE A 821 -13.82 35.08 9.72
CA ILE A 821 -12.61 34.57 10.38
C ILE A 821 -12.38 35.30 11.71
N ALA A 822 -12.04 34.54 12.75
CA ALA A 822 -11.61 35.10 14.02
C ALA A 822 -10.09 35.32 14.04
N PRO A 823 -9.60 36.49 14.48
CA PRO A 823 -8.19 36.70 14.77
C PRO A 823 -7.61 35.56 15.62
N LYS A 824 -6.36 35.17 15.36
CA LYS A 824 -5.71 34.08 16.12
C LYS A 824 -5.72 34.34 17.64
N GLU A 825 -5.60 35.61 18.03
CA GLU A 825 -5.62 36.10 19.42
C GLU A 825 -6.97 35.91 20.10
N ASP A 826 -8.07 36.20 19.40
CA ASP A 826 -9.43 35.94 19.91
C ASP A 826 -9.58 34.48 20.33
N GLY A 827 -9.04 33.54 19.53
CA GLY A 827 -9.11 32.12 19.87
C GLY A 827 -8.34 31.75 21.15
N LYS A 828 -7.21 32.40 21.44
CA LYS A 828 -6.49 32.19 22.72
C LYS A 828 -7.33 32.67 23.90
N ILE A 829 -7.99 33.80 23.74
CA ILE A 829 -8.87 34.37 24.76
C ILE A 829 -10.07 33.43 24.97
N TYR A 830 -10.75 33.01 23.91
CA TYR A 830 -11.87 32.07 24.01
C TYR A 830 -11.48 30.69 24.56
N HIS A 831 -10.24 30.23 24.30
CA HIS A 831 -9.71 29.02 24.94
C HIS A 831 -9.56 29.20 26.45
N ARG A 832 -8.92 30.30 26.91
CA ARG A 832 -8.84 30.63 28.34
C ARG A 832 -10.23 30.70 28.99
N ILE A 833 -11.21 31.28 28.30
CA ILE A 833 -12.62 31.33 28.74
C ILE A 833 -13.22 29.93 28.90
N GLY A 834 -12.91 29.02 27.96
CA GLY A 834 -13.29 27.60 28.04
C GLY A 834 -12.77 26.93 29.32
N THR A 835 -11.52 27.24 29.70
CA THR A 835 -10.87 26.66 30.90
C THR A 835 -11.46 27.13 32.23
N ILE A 836 -12.26 28.21 32.24
CA ILE A 836 -12.85 28.72 33.48
C ILE A 836 -13.88 27.73 34.03
N ASP A 837 -13.59 27.20 35.22
CA ASP A 837 -14.58 26.49 36.03
C ASP A 837 -15.57 27.50 36.62
N LEU A 838 -16.77 27.56 36.02
CA LEU A 838 -17.82 28.49 36.42
C LEU A 838 -18.28 28.31 37.86
N GLU A 839 -18.06 27.16 38.51
CA GLU A 839 -18.49 26.93 39.89
C GLU A 839 -17.39 27.26 40.90
N ARG A 840 -16.13 27.00 40.55
CA ARG A 840 -14.99 27.08 41.49
C ARG A 840 -14.13 28.34 41.35
N PHE A 841 -14.34 29.17 40.32
CA PHE A 841 -13.46 30.31 40.00
C PHE A 841 -13.11 31.22 41.19
N PHE A 842 -14.08 31.64 42.00
CA PHE A 842 -13.85 32.57 43.12
C PHE A 842 -13.45 31.90 44.45
N GLN A 843 -13.32 30.56 44.49
CA GLN A 843 -13.00 29.81 45.72
C GLN A 843 -11.50 29.63 45.97
N GLN A 844 -10.62 30.08 45.07
CA GLN A 844 -9.15 29.94 45.20
C GLN A 844 -8.50 30.93 46.20
N GLY A 845 -9.23 31.40 47.21
CA GLY A 845 -8.69 32.18 48.33
C GLY A 845 -9.26 31.68 49.65
N GLU A 846 -8.40 31.48 50.65
CA GLU A 846 -8.80 31.08 52.01
C GLU A 846 -9.93 31.98 52.52
N GLY A 847 -11.17 31.47 52.57
CA GLY A 847 -12.31 32.22 53.12
C GLY A 847 -13.71 31.86 52.64
N SER A 848 -13.90 31.07 51.59
CA SER A 848 -15.24 30.75 51.06
C SER A 848 -15.78 29.38 51.50
N GLN A 849 -15.96 29.17 52.81
CA GLN A 849 -16.56 27.92 53.36
C GLN A 849 -18.09 27.97 53.54
N GLY A 850 -18.79 29.00 53.04
CA GLY A 850 -20.21 29.24 53.38
C GLY A 850 -21.27 28.84 52.35
N CYS A 851 -20.93 28.70 51.06
CA CYS A 851 -21.91 28.33 50.01
C CYS A 851 -21.61 26.92 49.52
N SER A 852 -22.60 26.02 49.60
CA SER A 852 -22.48 24.68 49.01
C SER A 852 -22.28 24.79 47.49
N ILE A 853 -21.34 24.00 46.97
CA ILE A 853 -21.12 23.80 45.53
C ILE A 853 -22.46 23.37 44.92
N GLY A 854 -22.99 24.17 43.98
CA GLY A 854 -24.28 23.92 43.32
C GLY A 854 -25.42 24.93 43.60
N GLN A 855 -25.23 25.95 44.45
CA GLN A 855 -26.24 27.00 44.74
C GLN A 855 -25.90 28.39 44.17
N LEU A 856 -24.83 28.50 43.39
CA LEU A 856 -24.36 29.76 42.80
C LEU A 856 -24.75 29.80 41.32
N CYS A 857 -25.58 30.77 40.94
CA CYS A 857 -25.86 31.09 39.54
C CYS A 857 -24.62 31.74 38.94
N SER A 858 -24.06 31.15 37.88
CA SER A 858 -22.81 31.60 37.27
C SER A 858 -23.03 31.95 35.79
N LEU A 859 -22.52 33.11 35.39
CA LEU A 859 -22.72 33.71 34.09
C LEU A 859 -21.41 34.30 33.57
N LEU A 860 -21.00 33.92 32.37
CA LEU A 860 -19.86 34.45 31.66
C LEU A 860 -20.33 35.12 30.38
N PHE A 861 -20.02 36.40 30.21
CA PHE A 861 -20.50 37.18 29.06
C PHE A 861 -19.43 38.13 28.54
N GLU A 862 -19.50 38.40 27.24
CA GLU A 862 -18.73 39.42 26.54
C GLU A 862 -19.55 40.72 26.55
N ARG A 863 -18.91 41.82 26.96
CA ARG A 863 -19.50 43.16 26.99
C ARG A 863 -18.86 44.03 25.92
N ASP A 864 -19.71 44.54 25.03
CA ASP A 864 -19.38 45.52 23.98
C ASP A 864 -20.19 46.79 24.20
N GLY A 865 -19.63 47.75 24.94
CA GLY A 865 -20.37 48.91 25.42
C GLY A 865 -21.57 48.50 26.29
N ASP A 866 -22.79 48.80 25.82
CA ASP A 866 -24.03 48.39 26.45
C ASP A 866 -24.55 47.02 25.96
N GLN A 867 -23.97 46.42 24.92
CA GLN A 867 -24.39 45.11 24.43
C GLN A 867 -23.74 43.99 25.24
N LEU A 868 -24.54 42.99 25.61
CA LEU A 868 -24.09 41.82 26.36
C LEU A 868 -24.30 40.59 25.49
N ARG A 869 -23.22 39.85 25.22
CA ARG A 869 -23.27 38.57 24.54
C ARG A 869 -22.96 37.47 25.55
N LEU A 870 -23.92 36.59 25.77
CA LEU A 870 -23.72 35.38 26.56
C LEU A 870 -22.62 34.51 25.95
N LEU A 871 -21.69 34.05 26.78
CA LEU A 871 -20.69 33.05 26.40
C LEU A 871 -21.01 31.71 27.06
N ARG A 872 -21.10 31.68 28.40
CA ARG A 872 -21.35 30.45 29.18
C ARG A 872 -22.20 30.71 30.42
N PHE A 873 -22.85 29.67 30.93
CA PHE A 873 -23.60 29.69 32.19
C PHE A 873 -23.67 28.29 32.79
N ASN A 874 -23.98 28.17 34.08
CA ASN A 874 -24.17 26.86 34.73
C ASN A 874 -25.64 26.46 34.85
N ASP A 875 -25.90 25.18 35.18
CA ASP A 875 -27.25 24.64 35.38
C ASP A 875 -28.09 25.43 36.38
N GLU A 876 -27.46 25.93 37.44
CA GLU A 876 -28.17 26.61 38.51
C GLU A 876 -28.75 27.95 38.06
N LEU A 877 -28.03 28.69 37.19
CA LEU A 877 -28.59 29.89 36.56
C LEU A 877 -29.82 29.55 35.72
N GLU A 878 -29.73 28.50 34.90
CA GLU A 878 -30.83 28.10 34.03
C GLU A 878 -32.08 27.70 34.82
N ARG A 879 -31.92 26.86 35.86
CA ARG A 879 -33.01 26.49 36.78
C ARG A 879 -33.62 27.72 37.43
N THR A 880 -32.77 28.61 37.94
CA THR A 880 -33.22 29.82 38.64
C THR A 880 -34.00 30.74 37.72
N LEU A 881 -33.53 30.99 36.49
CA LEU A 881 -34.22 31.82 35.51
C LEU A 881 -35.57 31.22 35.09
N ARG A 882 -35.63 29.91 34.88
CA ARG A 882 -36.89 29.19 34.56
C ARG A 882 -37.88 29.25 35.73
N CYS A 883 -37.42 29.05 36.97
CA CYS A 883 -38.25 29.18 38.17
C CYS A 883 -38.75 30.62 38.37
N MET A 884 -37.96 31.62 37.99
CA MET A 884 -38.30 33.03 38.18
C MET A 884 -39.37 33.55 37.21
N GLN A 885 -39.49 32.99 36.01
CA GLN A 885 -40.31 33.61 34.95
C GLN A 885 -41.54 32.83 34.52
N GLN A 886 -41.86 31.66 35.13
CA GLN A 886 -42.99 30.80 34.73
C GLN A 886 -43.04 30.42 33.23
N ASP A 887 -41.96 30.70 32.47
CA ASP A 887 -41.84 30.45 31.04
C ASP A 887 -41.03 29.16 30.84
N GLN A 888 -41.62 28.15 30.21
CA GLN A 888 -40.95 26.87 29.96
C GLN A 888 -40.19 26.83 28.61
N GLU A 889 -40.44 27.77 27.69
CA GLU A 889 -40.03 27.63 26.27
C GLU A 889 -39.21 28.80 25.68
N GLY A 890 -38.76 29.78 26.48
CA GLY A 890 -37.95 30.91 25.96
C GLY A 890 -36.47 30.58 25.72
N ASP A 891 -35.90 31.11 24.62
CA ASP A 891 -34.45 31.07 24.35
C ASP A 891 -33.65 31.82 25.45
N MET A 892 -32.49 31.29 25.84
CA MET A 892 -31.63 31.81 26.90
C MET A 892 -31.16 33.24 26.65
N GLN A 893 -30.94 33.64 25.39
CA GLN A 893 -30.63 35.04 25.07
C GLN A 893 -31.80 35.98 25.40
N THR A 894 -33.04 35.52 25.22
CA THR A 894 -34.24 36.30 25.55
C THR A 894 -34.39 36.45 27.06
N LEU A 895 -34.15 35.38 27.82
CA LEU A 895 -34.14 35.40 29.30
C LEU A 895 -33.08 36.36 29.85
N LEU A 896 -31.88 36.39 29.24
CA LEU A 896 -30.80 37.29 29.64
C LEU A 896 -31.01 38.74 29.23
N SER A 897 -31.69 39.01 28.11
CA SER A 897 -32.04 40.38 27.71
C SER A 897 -32.86 41.10 28.78
N ARG A 898 -33.74 40.36 29.48
CA ARG A 898 -34.54 40.85 30.61
C ARG A 898 -33.74 40.95 31.91
N PHE A 899 -32.64 40.20 32.04
CA PHE A 899 -31.72 40.26 33.18
C PHE A 899 -30.77 41.46 33.12
N LYS A 900 -30.58 42.06 31.94
CA LYS A 900 -29.65 43.17 31.65
C LYS A 900 -29.92 44.42 32.49
N ASP A 901 -31.19 44.72 32.76
CA ASP A 901 -31.61 45.91 33.50
C ASP A 901 -31.79 45.67 35.01
N THR A 902 -31.30 44.54 35.51
CA THR A 902 -31.37 44.22 36.93
C THR A 902 -30.25 44.91 37.73
N PRO A 903 -30.51 45.24 39.00
CA PRO A 903 -29.49 45.75 39.92
C PRO A 903 -28.24 44.84 40.03
N ILE A 904 -28.40 43.53 39.78
CA ILE A 904 -27.30 42.54 39.77
C ILE A 904 -26.27 42.87 38.68
N MET A 905 -26.73 43.27 37.49
CA MET A 905 -25.85 43.62 36.37
C MET A 905 -25.14 44.97 36.57
N GLU A 906 -25.67 45.86 37.40
CA GLU A 906 -25.01 47.13 37.74
C GLU A 906 -23.67 46.92 38.48
N VAL A 907 -23.57 45.87 39.30
CA VAL A 907 -22.34 45.48 39.99
C VAL A 907 -21.23 45.14 38.98
N SER A 908 -21.57 44.52 37.84
CA SER A 908 -20.60 44.20 36.78
C SER A 908 -20.02 45.45 36.09
N ARG A 909 -20.76 46.57 36.07
CA ARG A 909 -20.25 47.86 35.57
C ARG A 909 -19.21 48.46 36.51
N LYS A 910 -19.38 48.27 37.83
CA LYS A 910 -18.43 48.73 38.86
C LYS A 910 -17.11 47.96 38.80
N ALA A 911 -17.14 46.65 38.55
CA ALA A 911 -15.93 45.82 38.46
C ALA A 911 -14.93 46.32 37.40
N ARG A 912 -15.42 46.85 36.27
CA ARG A 912 -14.56 47.46 35.24
C ARG A 912 -13.77 48.66 35.75
N LYS A 913 -14.44 49.55 36.50
CA LYS A 913 -13.82 50.77 37.03
C LYS A 913 -12.76 50.47 38.09
N LYS A 914 -12.99 49.41 38.88
CA LYS A 914 -12.10 49.00 39.97
C LYS A 914 -10.92 48.14 39.48
N GLY A 915 -11.08 47.44 38.35
CA GLY A 915 -10.05 46.55 37.80
C GLY A 915 -9.76 45.31 38.65
N SER A 916 -10.62 45.01 39.63
CA SER A 916 -10.46 43.92 40.60
C SER A 916 -11.79 43.24 40.89
N LEU A 917 -11.77 42.12 41.62
CA LEU A 917 -12.98 41.46 42.13
C LEU A 917 -13.85 42.45 42.91
N VAL A 918 -15.15 42.49 42.59
CA VAL A 918 -16.17 43.24 43.32
C VAL A 918 -17.18 42.27 43.89
N ARG A 919 -17.47 42.44 45.19
CA ARG A 919 -18.53 41.74 45.91
C ARG A 919 -19.53 42.77 46.42
N SER A 920 -20.81 42.54 46.16
CA SER A 920 -21.90 43.46 46.53
C SER A 920 -23.12 42.66 46.97
N MET A 921 -23.92 43.22 47.88
CA MET A 921 -25.29 42.77 48.10
C MET A 921 -26.24 43.71 47.40
N VAL A 922 -27.26 43.15 46.75
CA VAL A 922 -28.20 43.92 45.94
C VAL A 922 -29.64 43.46 46.23
N PRO A 923 -30.59 44.38 46.48
CA PRO A 923 -31.98 44.01 46.66
C PRO A 923 -32.61 43.53 45.35
N TYR A 924 -33.40 42.46 45.40
CA TYR A 924 -34.14 41.91 44.25
C TYR A 924 -35.45 41.25 44.71
N ASN A 925 -36.61 41.73 44.22
CA ASN A 925 -37.95 41.19 44.47
C ASN A 925 -38.19 40.67 45.91
N HIS A 926 -37.96 41.54 46.91
CA HIS A 926 -38.12 41.28 48.36
C HIS A 926 -37.08 40.37 49.04
N SER A 927 -36.02 39.98 48.34
CA SER A 927 -34.87 39.25 48.90
C SER A 927 -33.56 40.01 48.64
N PHE A 928 -32.47 39.58 49.30
CA PHE A 928 -31.12 40.11 49.01
C PHE A 928 -30.35 39.08 48.18
N CYS A 929 -29.68 39.58 47.14
CA CYS A 929 -28.83 38.80 46.27
C CYS A 929 -27.36 39.13 46.59
N PHE A 930 -26.56 38.11 46.89
CA PHE A 930 -25.12 38.26 46.96
C PHE A 930 -24.56 38.12 45.54
N VAL A 931 -23.77 39.09 45.11
CA VAL A 931 -23.21 39.18 43.77
C VAL A 931 -21.70 39.31 43.87
N GLN A 932 -20.98 38.49 43.12
CA GLN A 932 -19.55 38.62 42.93
C GLN A 932 -19.19 38.63 41.44
N THR A 933 -18.29 39.53 41.04
CA THR A 933 -17.96 39.70 39.64
C THR A 933 -16.57 40.27 39.44
N CYS A 934 -15.91 39.85 38.37
CA CYS A 934 -14.64 40.38 37.92
C CYS A 934 -14.55 40.36 36.39
N VAL A 935 -13.69 41.22 35.85
CA VAL A 935 -13.25 41.11 34.45
C VAL A 935 -12.19 40.01 34.40
N VAL A 936 -12.45 38.96 33.63
CA VAL A 936 -11.55 37.80 33.54
C VAL A 936 -10.54 37.95 32.42
N ASP A 937 -10.94 38.62 31.33
CA ASP A 937 -10.07 38.87 30.18
C ASP A 937 -10.55 40.10 29.39
N TYR A 938 -9.71 40.60 28.48
CA TYR A 938 -9.98 41.78 27.67
C TYR A 938 -9.55 41.57 26.21
N LEU A 939 -10.47 41.84 25.28
CA LEU A 939 -10.20 41.84 23.84
C LEU A 939 -9.71 43.24 23.43
N GLU A 940 -8.40 43.46 23.57
CA GLU A 940 -7.76 44.78 23.35
C GLU A 940 -8.13 45.41 22.01
N HIS A 941 -8.08 44.65 20.91
CA HIS A 941 -8.35 45.15 19.57
C HIS A 941 -9.83 45.51 19.30
N LYS A 942 -10.76 45.09 20.16
CA LYS A 942 -12.20 45.36 20.01
C LYS A 942 -12.78 46.21 21.14
N HIS A 943 -11.97 46.55 22.14
CA HIS A 943 -12.41 47.22 23.36
C HIS A 943 -13.52 46.50 24.15
N ARG A 944 -13.53 45.16 24.13
CA ARG A 944 -14.57 44.35 24.78
C ARG A 944 -14.05 43.66 26.03
N ASP A 945 -14.87 43.64 27.07
CA ASP A 945 -14.52 42.98 28.34
C ASP A 945 -15.20 41.62 28.43
N ILE A 946 -14.50 40.62 28.95
CA ILE A 946 -15.11 39.34 29.33
C ILE A 946 -15.28 39.34 30.83
N VAL A 947 -16.53 39.16 31.27
CA VAL A 947 -16.91 39.33 32.67
C VAL A 947 -17.53 38.05 33.19
N LEU A 948 -17.00 37.56 34.31
CA LEU A 948 -17.64 36.52 35.11
C LEU A 948 -18.49 37.18 36.20
N LEU A 949 -19.72 36.73 36.30
CA LEU A 949 -20.70 37.15 37.30
C LEU A 949 -21.23 35.89 37.97
N GLN A 950 -21.13 35.82 39.29
CA GLN A 950 -21.79 34.81 40.09
C GLN A 950 -22.72 35.47 41.09
N PHE A 951 -23.87 34.86 41.34
CA PHE A 951 -24.81 35.36 42.32
C PHE A 951 -25.64 34.25 42.96
N THR A 952 -26.19 34.52 44.14
CA THR A 952 -27.08 33.62 44.85
C THR A 952 -28.13 34.42 45.63
N PHE A 953 -29.34 33.89 45.75
CA PHE A 953 -30.42 34.51 46.50
C PHE A 953 -30.36 34.03 47.95
N MET A 954 -30.27 34.98 48.88
CA MET A 954 -30.09 34.68 50.30
C MET A 954 -31.41 34.78 51.07
N ASP A 955 -31.59 33.85 52.01
CA ASP A 955 -32.55 33.99 53.11
C ASP A 955 -31.95 34.87 54.24
N LYS A 956 -32.79 35.34 55.19
CA LYS A 956 -32.35 36.21 56.29
C LYS A 956 -31.29 35.58 57.21
N SER A 957 -31.28 34.26 57.37
CA SER A 957 -30.32 33.54 58.21
C SER A 957 -28.94 33.42 57.54
N LEU A 958 -28.91 33.11 56.24
CA LEU A 958 -27.69 32.99 55.44
C LEU A 958 -26.99 34.35 55.29
N MET A 959 -27.80 35.41 55.10
CA MET A 959 -27.33 36.79 55.04
C MET A 959 -26.59 37.21 56.32
N ASN A 960 -27.12 36.87 57.49
CA ASN A 960 -26.47 37.19 58.78
C ASN A 960 -25.15 36.42 58.98
N HIS A 961 -25.08 35.16 58.55
CA HIS A 961 -23.88 34.33 58.67
C HIS A 961 -22.74 34.83 57.75
N MET A 962 -23.06 35.21 56.51
CA MET A 962 -22.07 35.76 55.57
C MET A 962 -21.60 37.16 55.96
N LEU A 963 -22.50 38.01 56.49
CA LEU A 963 -22.14 39.33 57.02
C LEU A 963 -21.19 39.26 58.22
N GLN A 964 -21.28 38.22 59.06
CA GLN A 964 -20.33 37.99 60.15
C GLN A 964 -18.95 37.57 59.65
N HIS A 965 -18.87 36.65 58.68
CA HIS A 965 -17.58 36.20 58.13
C HIS A 965 -16.87 37.28 57.29
N MET A 966 -17.61 38.11 56.56
CA MET A 966 -17.04 39.12 55.65
C MET A 966 -16.58 40.42 56.32
N ARG A 967 -16.84 40.63 57.62
CA ARG A 967 -16.29 41.77 58.37
C ARG A 967 -14.77 41.71 58.58
N HIS A 968 -14.14 40.57 58.29
CA HIS A 968 -12.68 40.39 58.38
C HIS A 968 -11.92 40.58 57.06
N SER A 969 -12.61 40.71 55.91
CA SER A 969 -11.98 40.92 54.60
C SER A 969 -12.37 42.29 54.03
N GLU A 970 -11.40 43.19 53.85
CA GLU A 970 -11.66 44.52 53.30
C GLU A 970 -12.31 44.46 51.91
N GLY A 971 -13.46 45.12 51.74
CA GLY A 971 -14.03 45.45 50.43
C GLY A 971 -15.44 44.93 50.17
N LEU A 972 -16.45 45.49 50.85
CA LEU A 972 -17.85 45.34 50.50
C LEU A 972 -18.46 46.73 50.22
N GLU A 973 -18.98 46.94 49.02
CA GLU A 973 -19.82 48.11 48.72
C GLU A 973 -21.28 47.68 48.89
N ILE A 974 -21.98 48.26 49.85
CA ILE A 974 -23.43 48.12 49.96
C ILE A 974 -24.02 49.21 49.07
N SER A 975 -24.70 48.83 47.98
CA SER A 975 -25.50 49.80 47.22
C SER A 975 -26.72 50.15 48.05
N ASN A 976 -26.68 51.28 48.75
CA ASN A 976 -27.89 51.88 49.31
C ASN A 976 -28.75 52.35 48.13
N GLN A 977 -29.83 51.62 47.83
CA GLN A 977 -31.06 52.21 47.31
C GLN A 977 -32.05 52.32 48.46
#